data_AF-A0A969RF70-F1
#
_entry.id   AF-A0A969RF70-F1
#
_cell.length_a   1.000
_cell.length_b   1.000
_cell.length_c   1.000
_cell.angle_alpha   90.00
_cell.angle_beta   90.00
_cell.angle_gamma   90.00
#
_symmetry.space_group_name_H-M   'P 1'
#
loop_
_entity.id
_entity.type
_entity.pdbx_description
1 polymer ?
#
loop_
_entity_poly.entity_id
_entity_poly.type
_entity_poly.pdbx_seq_one_letter_code
_entity_poly.pdbx_strand_id
1 'polypeptide(L)'
;MPRLNDPMIFAPIQALAHEMVQVAHQIRSHIIDAFTHHQASDRLQTLLNLFAAIQNSKSDQTAIAIEFADIVAQTLVYGLFAAKMLHLESGVIQQQAKIFAPKNEPFLQQLIETIAHSALNDDLNDDLCAEPITHLIQLLDRIDIKAILDSKYNQYHDPIVHFYELFLAQYNSKLRESRGVYYTPKPIVLYMVRSIDYLLKTRFNLPDGLADKIMILDPACGTGIFLRAIVEHIQHYWMQQGDIKLALPYLLGFEVLLAPYTIAHLTLSLQLTGQNLTEAQWQTWSNDCSEDDRLGIYLINTLEEAETTLQMYFDHFKALNQTPLLVILGNPPYAVNSPNKGVWIENLVRSFYYPNDHLKEQNPKLLLDDYVKFIRWAQWQIEQVDRGIVTLITNHGYLDNPTFRKMRQSLMQTFDEIYVLNLHGNSHKKERCPDGSKDENVFDIQQGVAIGIFIKSSTQSTLATVHHADLWGLRENHKYPWLSNHDMANTIWEKLSPQAPFYLFTPQDSALQAEYDRGWKITDIMPVHSTGIKTHRDHFVIAFDRSTLQRRIEDFRNLSLSDREILEIYRLSDTRDWKLEQKRRSLAQNSDWQAYFTQCLYRPFDIRSYYHHEDVVELPRNEVMRHLLRRENIGLFWTRPLSPNYEFSVFCGRLIPHQCVIGNKTMGAGASYIGTLYLDSELHPEKGDRIPNLHPEFTIGLQKSLGLQFTSKQTNDVQTTFTPEDIFHYIYAIFHSPTYRARYAECLKIDFPRVPLISNVQLFRSLCPFGKALMKLHLMEETGVEIIYYPIPGTNTVEKVQFVNDRVWINKTQYFLGVSFKVWNFQIGGYQVCRKWLNDRQGRHLTLNEVTHYQQTVSAIADIIELMQTIDSVIEKYGSYPIQ
;
A
#
# COMPACT_ATOMS: atom_id res chain seq x y z
N MET A 1 -26.70 -36.44 -21.62
CA MET A 1 -27.33 -35.69 -22.72
C MET A 1 -28.57 -34.97 -22.22
N PRO A 2 -28.50 -33.67 -21.91
CA PRO A 2 -29.64 -32.76 -21.98
C PRO A 2 -29.79 -32.26 -23.43
N ARG A 3 -31.02 -31.91 -23.83
CA ARG A 3 -31.41 -31.57 -25.21
C ARG A 3 -30.78 -30.23 -25.64
N LEU A 4 -30.21 -30.21 -26.85
CA LEU A 4 -29.42 -29.11 -27.44
C LEU A 4 -30.23 -27.94 -28.05
N ASN A 5 -31.56 -27.86 -27.82
CA ASN A 5 -32.45 -26.94 -28.55
C ASN A 5 -33.27 -25.95 -27.70
N ASP A 6 -32.98 -25.77 -26.42
CA ASP A 6 -33.57 -24.65 -25.65
C ASP A 6 -32.59 -23.46 -25.64
N PRO A 7 -33.04 -22.21 -25.87
CA PRO A 7 -32.21 -21.03 -25.60
C PRO A 7 -31.81 -21.08 -24.12
N MET A 8 -30.51 -20.96 -23.83
CA MET A 8 -30.04 -20.96 -22.45
C MET A 8 -30.57 -19.71 -21.75
N ILE A 9 -31.68 -19.88 -21.03
CA ILE A 9 -32.27 -18.88 -20.14
C ILE A 9 -31.31 -18.72 -18.95
N PHE A 10 -30.63 -17.56 -18.91
CA PHE A 10 -29.78 -17.05 -17.82
C PHE A 10 -28.59 -17.95 -17.40
N ALA A 11 -27.48 -17.85 -18.11
CA ALA A 11 -26.17 -18.05 -17.48
C ALA A 11 -25.77 -16.76 -16.72
N PRO A 12 -25.32 -16.83 -15.45
CA PRO A 12 -24.59 -15.73 -14.84
C PRO A 12 -23.41 -15.35 -15.74
N ILE A 13 -23.06 -14.06 -15.86
CA ILE A 13 -21.90 -13.58 -16.64
C ILE A 13 -20.61 -14.38 -16.30
N GLN A 14 -20.50 -14.85 -15.06
CA GLN A 14 -19.42 -15.71 -14.57
C GLN A 14 -19.35 -17.08 -15.28
N ALA A 15 -20.50 -17.68 -15.60
CA ALA A 15 -20.56 -18.95 -16.31
C ALA A 15 -20.16 -18.78 -17.78
N LEU A 16 -20.55 -17.67 -18.42
CA LEU A 16 -20.06 -17.34 -19.76
C LEU A 16 -18.54 -17.16 -19.78
N ALA A 17 -18.00 -16.40 -18.82
CA ALA A 17 -16.55 -16.24 -18.68
C ALA A 17 -15.85 -17.60 -18.47
N HIS A 18 -16.46 -18.51 -17.71
CA HIS A 18 -15.94 -19.85 -17.50
C HIS A 18 -15.85 -20.65 -18.79
N GLU A 19 -16.94 -20.72 -19.55
CA GLU A 19 -16.98 -21.45 -20.83
C GLU A 19 -15.98 -20.86 -21.84
N MET A 20 -15.89 -19.53 -21.93
CA MET A 20 -14.90 -18.87 -22.79
C MET A 20 -13.46 -19.19 -22.39
N VAL A 21 -13.17 -19.29 -21.08
CA VAL A 21 -11.85 -19.73 -20.60
C VAL A 21 -11.54 -21.17 -20.96
N GLN A 22 -12.53 -22.08 -20.90
CA GLN A 22 -12.34 -23.46 -21.37
C GLN A 22 -11.96 -23.49 -22.85
N VAL A 23 -12.65 -22.71 -23.68
CA VAL A 23 -12.32 -22.60 -25.10
C VAL A 23 -10.92 -22.01 -25.30
N ALA A 24 -10.56 -20.96 -24.57
CA ALA A 24 -9.22 -20.37 -24.66
C ALA A 24 -8.13 -21.39 -24.28
N HIS A 25 -8.34 -22.20 -23.23
CA HIS A 25 -7.41 -23.26 -22.87
C HIS A 25 -7.32 -24.37 -23.93
N GLN A 26 -8.42 -24.72 -24.59
CA GLN A 26 -8.40 -25.67 -25.71
C GLN A 26 -7.59 -25.13 -26.88
N ILE A 27 -7.81 -23.87 -27.27
CA ILE A 27 -7.04 -23.20 -28.34
C ILE A 27 -5.55 -23.19 -27.98
N ARG A 28 -5.22 -22.77 -26.75
CA ARG A 28 -3.85 -22.74 -26.24
C ARG A 28 -3.19 -24.11 -26.30
N SER A 29 -3.85 -25.15 -25.81
CA SER A 29 -3.31 -26.52 -25.83
C SER A 29 -3.10 -27.02 -27.25
N HIS A 30 -4.05 -26.79 -28.16
CA HIS A 30 -3.88 -27.16 -29.56
C HIS A 30 -2.69 -26.48 -30.23
N ILE A 31 -2.47 -25.19 -29.98
CA ILE A 31 -1.31 -24.46 -30.51
C ILE A 31 -0.02 -25.06 -29.96
N ILE A 32 0.05 -25.31 -28.65
CA ILE A 32 1.23 -25.92 -28.01
C ILE A 32 1.49 -27.32 -28.58
N ASP A 33 0.44 -28.14 -28.73
CA ASP A 33 0.56 -29.50 -29.27
C ASP A 33 1.01 -29.48 -30.72
N ALA A 34 0.50 -28.56 -31.55
CA ALA A 34 0.90 -28.40 -32.94
C ALA A 34 2.41 -28.08 -33.06
N PHE A 35 2.94 -27.19 -32.23
CA PHE A 35 4.39 -26.92 -32.23
C PHE A 35 5.21 -28.07 -31.64
N THR A 36 4.73 -28.71 -30.57
CA THR A 36 5.43 -29.82 -29.91
C THR A 36 5.56 -31.05 -30.82
N HIS A 37 4.55 -31.31 -31.66
CA HIS A 37 4.53 -32.44 -32.58
C HIS A 37 4.99 -32.08 -34.00
N HIS A 38 5.49 -30.86 -34.23
CA HIS A 38 5.89 -30.36 -35.56
C HIS A 38 4.78 -30.43 -36.62
N GLN A 39 3.53 -30.19 -36.20
CA GLN A 39 2.32 -30.15 -37.01
C GLN A 39 1.76 -28.73 -37.16
N ALA A 40 2.50 -27.71 -36.71
CA ALA A 40 2.11 -26.32 -36.89
C ALA A 40 2.13 -25.96 -38.37
N SER A 41 1.08 -25.27 -38.81
CA SER A 41 0.97 -24.83 -40.19
C SER A 41 1.90 -23.68 -40.53
N ASP A 42 2.06 -23.43 -41.82
CA ASP A 42 2.83 -22.28 -42.33
C ASP A 42 2.31 -20.95 -41.76
N ARG A 43 0.99 -20.83 -41.56
CA ARG A 43 0.37 -19.65 -40.98
C ARG A 43 0.73 -19.47 -39.51
N LEU A 44 0.69 -20.51 -38.69
CA LEU A 44 1.13 -20.41 -37.29
C LEU A 44 2.62 -20.20 -37.16
N GLN A 45 3.40 -20.86 -37.99
CA GLN A 45 4.83 -20.70 -37.98
C GLN A 45 5.20 -19.25 -38.32
N THR A 46 4.48 -18.64 -39.26
CA THR A 46 4.61 -17.21 -39.58
C THR A 46 4.23 -16.32 -38.40
N LEU A 47 3.08 -16.57 -37.76
CA LEU A 47 2.62 -15.80 -36.59
C LEU A 47 3.60 -15.91 -35.41
N LEU A 48 4.14 -17.09 -35.13
CA LEU A 48 5.13 -17.30 -34.08
C LEU A 48 6.43 -16.55 -34.39
N ASN A 49 6.89 -16.56 -35.65
CA ASN A 49 8.08 -15.83 -36.06
C ASN A 49 7.89 -14.30 -35.92
N LEU A 50 6.72 -13.78 -36.27
CA LEU A 50 6.37 -12.37 -36.08
C LEU A 50 6.30 -12.01 -34.59
N PHE A 51 5.71 -12.87 -33.76
CA PHE A 51 5.67 -12.67 -32.31
C PHE A 51 7.07 -12.70 -31.67
N ALA A 52 7.93 -13.63 -32.10
CA ALA A 52 9.31 -13.72 -31.62
C ALA A 52 10.13 -12.48 -31.98
N ALA A 53 9.87 -11.86 -33.14
CA ALA A 53 10.52 -10.62 -33.54
C ALA A 53 10.14 -9.43 -32.62
N ILE A 54 8.89 -9.38 -32.14
CA ILE A 54 8.41 -8.34 -31.21
C ILE A 54 9.08 -8.46 -29.83
N GLN A 55 9.30 -9.68 -29.33
CA GLN A 55 9.85 -9.94 -28.00
C GLN A 55 11.36 -9.65 -27.87
N ASN A 56 12.09 -9.40 -28.97
CA ASN A 56 13.54 -9.16 -28.99
C ASN A 56 14.35 -10.19 -28.17
N SER A 57 13.83 -11.40 -27.98
CA SER A 57 14.31 -12.33 -26.97
C SER A 57 15.11 -13.48 -27.59
N LYS A 58 16.32 -13.71 -27.08
CA LYS A 58 17.15 -14.89 -27.40
C LYS A 58 16.78 -16.10 -26.50
N SER A 59 15.52 -16.22 -26.12
CA SER A 59 15.04 -17.25 -25.18
C SER A 59 14.76 -18.59 -25.85
N ASP A 60 14.60 -19.62 -25.00
CA ASP A 60 14.12 -20.95 -25.36
C ASP A 60 12.83 -20.87 -26.21
N GLN A 61 12.87 -21.46 -27.41
CA GLN A 61 11.73 -21.49 -28.34
C GLN A 61 10.47 -22.09 -27.71
N THR A 62 10.63 -23.02 -26.76
CA THR A 62 9.51 -23.66 -26.06
C THR A 62 8.76 -22.67 -25.18
N ALA A 63 9.49 -21.79 -24.47
CA ALA A 63 8.90 -20.76 -23.63
C ALA A 63 8.17 -19.70 -24.48
N ILE A 64 8.77 -19.31 -25.62
CA ILE A 64 8.17 -18.38 -26.57
C ILE A 64 6.87 -18.96 -27.16
N ALA A 65 6.85 -20.25 -27.51
CA ALA A 65 5.67 -20.92 -28.05
C ALA A 65 4.51 -21.00 -27.04
N ILE A 66 4.81 -21.21 -25.76
CA ILE A 66 3.78 -21.21 -24.70
C ILE A 66 3.19 -19.81 -24.52
N GLU A 67 4.02 -18.78 -24.45
CA GLU A 67 3.57 -17.39 -24.31
C GLU A 67 2.78 -16.93 -25.54
N PHE A 68 3.25 -17.29 -26.73
CA PHE A 68 2.56 -17.09 -28.00
C PHE A 68 1.16 -17.72 -27.98
N ALA A 69 1.05 -19.00 -27.61
CA ALA A 69 -0.22 -19.72 -27.55
C ALA A 69 -1.19 -19.05 -26.56
N ASP A 70 -0.68 -18.58 -25.43
CA ASP A 70 -1.48 -17.85 -24.44
C ASP A 70 -2.04 -16.53 -25.00
N ILE A 71 -1.26 -15.78 -25.76
CA ILE A 71 -1.71 -14.49 -26.33
C ILE A 71 -2.71 -14.71 -27.46
N VAL A 72 -2.43 -15.65 -28.37
CA VAL A 72 -3.32 -15.97 -29.48
C VAL A 72 -4.68 -16.45 -28.96
N ALA A 73 -4.69 -17.36 -27.99
CA ALA A 73 -5.93 -17.87 -27.39
C ALA A 73 -6.77 -16.76 -26.74
N GLN A 74 -6.15 -15.93 -25.90
CA GLN A 74 -6.85 -14.83 -25.23
C GLN A 74 -7.43 -13.82 -26.24
N THR A 75 -6.62 -13.44 -27.23
CA THR A 75 -6.99 -12.41 -28.20
C THR A 75 -8.08 -12.89 -29.16
N LEU A 76 -8.02 -14.15 -29.62
CA LEU A 76 -9.05 -14.74 -30.47
C LEU A 76 -10.40 -14.81 -29.74
N VAL A 77 -10.42 -15.45 -28.57
CA VAL A 77 -11.66 -15.68 -27.82
C VAL A 77 -12.33 -14.38 -27.43
N TYR A 78 -11.54 -13.44 -26.89
CA TYR A 78 -12.08 -12.18 -26.42
C TYR A 78 -12.38 -11.20 -27.56
N GLY A 79 -11.59 -11.22 -28.64
CA GLY A 79 -11.86 -10.42 -29.84
C GLY A 79 -13.19 -10.78 -30.50
N LEU A 80 -13.49 -12.08 -30.62
CA LEU A 80 -14.80 -12.56 -31.11
C LEU A 80 -15.96 -12.16 -30.21
N PHE A 81 -15.78 -12.23 -28.89
CA PHE A 81 -16.77 -11.74 -27.93
C PHE A 81 -17.03 -10.24 -28.05
N ALA A 82 -15.97 -9.42 -28.12
CA ALA A 82 -16.10 -7.96 -28.27
C ALA A 82 -16.80 -7.58 -29.58
N ALA A 83 -16.48 -8.26 -30.68
CA ALA A 83 -17.15 -8.06 -31.97
C ALA A 83 -18.66 -8.37 -31.90
N LYS A 84 -19.02 -9.46 -31.21
CA LYS A 84 -20.43 -9.86 -31.02
C LYS A 84 -21.19 -8.84 -30.17
N MET A 85 -20.60 -8.34 -29.08
CA MET A 85 -21.20 -7.34 -28.19
C MET A 85 -21.56 -6.03 -28.87
N LEU A 86 -20.86 -5.68 -29.96
CA LEU A 86 -21.08 -4.43 -30.68
C LEU A 86 -22.09 -4.57 -31.84
N HIS A 87 -22.77 -5.71 -31.97
CA HIS A 87 -23.82 -5.98 -32.97
C HIS A 87 -23.38 -5.77 -34.43
N LEU A 88 -22.10 -6.00 -34.73
CA LEU A 88 -21.57 -5.77 -36.08
C LEU A 88 -21.99 -6.91 -37.02
N GLU A 89 -22.51 -6.55 -38.20
CA GLU A 89 -22.71 -7.50 -39.29
C GLU A 89 -21.34 -7.99 -39.80
N SER A 90 -21.24 -9.27 -40.14
CA SER A 90 -19.96 -9.94 -40.41
C SER A 90 -19.15 -9.31 -41.56
N GLY A 91 -19.82 -8.72 -42.57
CA GLY A 91 -19.17 -8.01 -43.68
C GLY A 91 -18.47 -6.70 -43.28
N VAL A 92 -18.91 -6.07 -42.18
CA VAL A 92 -18.37 -4.81 -41.67
C VAL A 92 -17.02 -5.04 -40.95
N ILE A 93 -16.90 -6.16 -40.23
CA ILE A 93 -15.67 -6.56 -39.51
C ILE A 93 -14.50 -6.79 -40.49
N GLN A 94 -14.75 -7.38 -41.66
CA GLN A 94 -13.71 -7.70 -42.64
C GLN A 94 -13.08 -6.47 -43.30
N GLN A 95 -13.90 -5.48 -43.66
CA GLN A 95 -13.41 -4.21 -44.22
C GLN A 95 -12.66 -3.40 -43.17
N GLN A 96 -13.08 -3.47 -41.90
CA GLN A 96 -12.53 -2.70 -40.78
C GLN A 96 -11.21 -3.28 -40.24
N ALA A 97 -11.08 -4.61 -40.18
CA ALA A 97 -9.84 -5.29 -39.83
C ALA A 97 -8.65 -4.80 -40.67
N LYS A 98 -8.88 -4.50 -41.96
CA LYS A 98 -7.86 -4.00 -42.89
C LYS A 98 -7.50 -2.52 -42.69
N ILE A 99 -8.38 -1.71 -42.10
CA ILE A 99 -8.17 -0.26 -41.94
C ILE A 99 -7.49 0.07 -40.61
N PHE A 100 -7.87 -0.61 -39.52
CA PHE A 100 -7.37 -0.30 -38.18
C PHE A 100 -6.26 -1.20 -37.66
N ALA A 101 -6.00 -2.33 -38.31
CA ALA A 101 -4.78 -3.08 -38.02
C ALA A 101 -3.57 -2.16 -38.23
N PRO A 102 -2.66 -1.99 -37.26
CA PRO A 102 -1.47 -1.19 -37.46
C PRO A 102 -0.65 -1.85 -38.58
N LYS A 103 -0.55 -1.20 -39.74
CA LYS A 103 0.14 -1.75 -40.92
C LYS A 103 1.62 -2.07 -40.66
N ASN A 104 2.22 -1.44 -39.65
CA ASN A 104 3.58 -1.67 -39.19
C ASN A 104 3.70 -2.74 -38.09
N GLU A 105 2.60 -3.40 -37.71
CA GLU A 105 2.57 -4.52 -36.76
C GLU A 105 1.92 -5.76 -37.44
N PRO A 106 2.66 -6.48 -38.29
CA PRO A 106 2.13 -7.56 -39.12
C PRO A 106 1.48 -8.68 -38.29
N PHE A 107 1.94 -8.88 -37.06
CA PHE A 107 1.37 -9.83 -36.12
C PHE A 107 -0.09 -9.51 -35.78
N LEU A 108 -0.38 -8.25 -35.42
CA LEU A 108 -1.74 -7.82 -35.09
C LEU A 108 -2.64 -7.87 -36.31
N GLN A 109 -2.12 -7.45 -37.46
CA GLN A 109 -2.87 -7.50 -38.71
C GLN A 109 -3.32 -8.93 -39.01
N GLN A 110 -2.39 -9.89 -39.00
CA GLN A 110 -2.73 -11.29 -39.24
C GLN A 110 -3.67 -11.84 -38.16
N LEU A 111 -3.53 -11.43 -36.91
CA LEU A 111 -4.40 -11.89 -35.82
C LEU A 111 -5.83 -11.33 -35.95
N ILE A 112 -5.99 -10.04 -36.23
CA ILE A 112 -7.29 -9.38 -36.45
C ILE A 112 -7.95 -9.92 -37.72
N GLU A 113 -7.19 -10.12 -38.80
CA GLU A 113 -7.69 -10.77 -40.01
C GLU A 113 -8.12 -12.21 -39.74
N THR A 114 -7.42 -12.94 -38.87
CA THR A 114 -7.83 -14.29 -38.44
C THR A 114 -9.17 -14.24 -37.71
N ILE A 115 -9.33 -13.33 -36.74
CA ILE A 115 -10.61 -13.11 -36.03
C ILE A 115 -11.74 -12.81 -37.01
N ALA A 116 -11.50 -11.89 -37.96
CA ALA A 116 -12.49 -11.48 -38.95
C ALA A 116 -12.90 -12.64 -39.87
N HIS A 117 -11.94 -13.43 -40.38
CA HIS A 117 -12.24 -14.60 -41.23
C HIS A 117 -12.96 -15.71 -40.45
N SER A 118 -12.57 -15.96 -39.21
CA SER A 118 -13.24 -16.95 -38.36
C SER A 118 -14.68 -16.59 -38.03
N ALA A 119 -15.01 -15.30 -37.95
CA ALA A 119 -16.39 -14.83 -37.75
C ALA A 119 -17.29 -14.96 -39.01
N LEU A 120 -16.74 -15.31 -40.18
CA LEU A 120 -17.41 -15.22 -41.48
C LEU A 120 -17.81 -16.56 -42.13
N ASN A 121 -17.12 -17.67 -41.86
CA ASN A 121 -17.29 -18.93 -42.62
C ASN A 121 -17.52 -20.17 -41.74
N ASP A 122 -18.47 -21.02 -42.13
CA ASP A 122 -18.68 -22.39 -41.61
C ASP A 122 -17.57 -23.39 -42.01
N ASP A 123 -16.62 -22.97 -42.85
CA ASP A 123 -15.58 -23.83 -43.43
C ASP A 123 -14.18 -23.36 -43.00
N LEU A 124 -13.83 -23.67 -41.75
CA LEU A 124 -12.48 -23.49 -41.16
C LEU A 124 -11.58 -24.65 -41.60
N ASN A 125 -11.39 -24.81 -42.92
CA ASN A 125 -10.81 -26.03 -43.47
C ASN A 125 -9.28 -26.03 -43.64
N ASP A 126 -8.58 -25.03 -43.11
CA ASP A 126 -7.15 -25.17 -42.87
C ASP A 126 -6.74 -24.39 -41.64
N ASP A 127 -6.18 -25.15 -40.70
CA ASP A 127 -5.27 -24.73 -39.66
C ASP A 127 -5.83 -24.02 -38.41
N LEU A 128 -6.07 -24.90 -37.43
CA LEU A 128 -5.83 -24.75 -35.99
C LEU A 128 -6.94 -24.12 -35.16
N CYS A 129 -7.68 -25.01 -34.52
CA CYS A 129 -8.75 -24.69 -33.57
C CYS A 129 -10.11 -24.40 -34.22
N ALA A 130 -10.37 -24.93 -35.42
CA ALA A 130 -11.69 -24.90 -36.05
C ALA A 130 -12.81 -25.31 -35.08
N GLU A 131 -12.65 -26.46 -34.41
CA GLU A 131 -13.65 -26.95 -33.46
C GLU A 131 -13.85 -26.03 -32.23
N PRO A 132 -12.81 -25.64 -31.46
CA PRO A 132 -12.98 -24.66 -30.38
C PRO A 132 -13.57 -23.31 -30.81
N ILE A 133 -13.20 -22.80 -31.99
CA ILE A 133 -13.70 -21.52 -32.52
C ILE A 133 -15.16 -21.64 -32.93
N THR A 134 -15.54 -22.69 -33.65
CA THR A 134 -16.94 -22.99 -33.97
C THR A 134 -17.77 -23.15 -32.70
N HIS A 135 -17.23 -23.81 -31.68
CA HIS A 135 -17.89 -23.93 -30.38
C HIS A 135 -18.09 -22.56 -29.71
N LEU A 136 -17.10 -21.66 -29.77
CA LEU A 136 -17.23 -20.29 -29.26
C LEU A 136 -18.30 -19.51 -30.01
N ILE A 137 -18.33 -19.57 -31.34
CA ILE A 137 -19.33 -18.85 -32.13
C ILE A 137 -20.75 -19.34 -31.77
N GLN A 138 -20.95 -20.65 -31.70
CA GLN A 138 -22.22 -21.25 -31.27
C GLN A 138 -22.60 -20.87 -29.84
N LEU A 139 -21.61 -20.79 -28.93
CA LEU A 139 -21.81 -20.30 -27.57
C LEU A 139 -22.29 -18.84 -27.60
N LEU A 140 -21.59 -17.98 -28.33
CA LEU A 140 -21.88 -16.55 -28.43
C LEU A 140 -23.22 -16.24 -29.11
N ASP A 141 -23.64 -17.05 -30.08
CA ASP A 141 -24.95 -16.93 -30.74
C ASP A 141 -26.15 -17.24 -29.84
N ARG A 142 -25.93 -18.04 -28.79
CA ARG A 142 -26.98 -18.43 -27.83
C ARG A 142 -27.19 -17.41 -26.72
N ILE A 143 -26.39 -16.34 -26.69
CA ILE A 143 -26.38 -15.36 -25.61
C ILE A 143 -27.33 -14.21 -25.94
N ASP A 144 -28.21 -13.90 -24.98
CA ASP A 144 -28.99 -12.66 -25.03
C ASP A 144 -28.08 -11.47 -24.64
N ILE A 145 -27.51 -10.84 -25.66
CA ILE A 145 -26.66 -9.66 -25.55
C ILE A 145 -27.39 -8.52 -24.83
N LYS A 146 -28.69 -8.35 -25.11
CA LYS A 146 -29.48 -7.28 -24.53
C LYS A 146 -29.68 -7.50 -23.02
N ALA A 147 -29.90 -8.74 -22.59
CA ALA A 147 -29.95 -9.08 -21.17
C ALA A 147 -28.59 -8.90 -20.46
N ILE A 148 -27.46 -9.14 -21.13
CA ILE A 148 -26.13 -8.82 -20.59
C ILE A 148 -26.00 -7.30 -20.42
N LEU A 149 -26.32 -6.53 -21.47
CA LEU A 149 -26.25 -5.07 -21.51
C LEU A 149 -27.17 -4.39 -20.47
N ASP A 150 -28.38 -4.90 -20.27
CA ASP A 150 -29.42 -4.34 -19.37
C ASP A 150 -29.27 -4.78 -17.90
N SER A 151 -28.28 -5.62 -17.57
CA SER A 151 -28.09 -6.12 -16.22
C SER A 151 -27.67 -5.00 -15.24
N LYS A 152 -28.08 -5.09 -13.96
CA LYS A 152 -27.63 -4.18 -12.87
C LYS A 152 -26.08 -4.05 -12.81
N TYR A 153 -25.36 -5.07 -13.28
CA TYR A 153 -23.90 -5.12 -13.34
C TYR A 153 -23.28 -4.07 -14.29
N ASN A 154 -24.03 -3.59 -15.29
CA ASN A 154 -23.53 -2.59 -16.25
C ASN A 154 -23.83 -1.15 -15.88
N GLN A 155 -24.48 -0.90 -14.74
CA GLN A 155 -24.77 0.46 -14.29
C GLN A 155 -23.49 1.30 -14.09
N TYR A 156 -22.37 0.63 -13.75
CA TYR A 156 -21.10 1.28 -13.41
C TYR A 156 -19.88 0.73 -14.14
N HIS A 157 -20.07 -0.19 -15.10
CA HIS A 157 -18.98 -0.89 -15.78
C HIS A 157 -19.18 -0.88 -17.29
N ASP A 158 -18.07 -0.75 -18.05
CA ASP A 158 -18.09 -1.02 -19.49
C ASP A 158 -18.22 -2.54 -19.69
N PRO A 159 -19.30 -3.04 -20.32
CA PRO A 159 -19.60 -4.46 -20.37
C PRO A 159 -18.53 -5.27 -21.10
N ILE A 160 -17.92 -4.68 -22.14
CA ILE A 160 -16.85 -5.31 -22.90
C ILE A 160 -15.64 -5.43 -21.98
N VAL A 161 -15.12 -4.31 -21.48
CA VAL A 161 -13.87 -4.33 -20.71
C VAL A 161 -14.00 -5.08 -19.38
N HIS A 162 -15.11 -4.92 -18.66
CA HIS A 162 -15.31 -5.62 -17.40
C HIS A 162 -15.40 -7.15 -17.61
N PHE A 163 -15.99 -7.59 -18.73
CA PHE A 163 -16.00 -9.00 -19.06
C PHE A 163 -14.60 -9.56 -19.30
N TYR A 164 -13.69 -8.78 -19.88
CA TYR A 164 -12.29 -9.19 -20.04
C TYR A 164 -11.63 -9.53 -18.71
N GLU A 165 -11.96 -8.77 -17.68
CA GLU A 165 -11.42 -8.98 -16.33
C GLU A 165 -11.92 -10.29 -15.73
N LEU A 166 -13.22 -10.58 -15.87
CA LEU A 166 -13.80 -11.85 -15.43
C LEU A 166 -13.18 -13.04 -16.18
N PHE A 167 -12.96 -12.88 -17.48
CA PHE A 167 -12.25 -13.85 -18.31
C PHE A 167 -10.80 -14.05 -17.84
N LEU A 168 -10.02 -12.98 -17.67
CA LEU A 168 -8.63 -13.06 -17.21
C LEU A 168 -8.49 -13.63 -15.81
N ALA A 169 -9.39 -13.28 -14.89
CA ALA A 169 -9.39 -13.79 -13.52
C ALA A 169 -9.51 -15.32 -13.49
N GLN A 170 -10.32 -15.87 -14.39
CA GLN A 170 -10.51 -17.31 -14.52
C GLN A 170 -9.40 -17.97 -15.37
N TYR A 171 -8.89 -17.27 -16.38
CA TYR A 171 -7.84 -17.77 -17.28
C TYR A 171 -6.47 -17.86 -16.60
N ASN A 172 -6.04 -16.81 -15.90
CA ASN A 172 -4.74 -16.76 -15.23
C ASN A 172 -4.73 -15.74 -14.06
N SER A 173 -5.30 -16.13 -12.92
CA SER A 173 -5.37 -15.31 -11.71
C SER A 173 -3.99 -14.86 -11.19
N LYS A 174 -2.95 -15.69 -11.34
CA LYS A 174 -1.59 -15.36 -10.91
C LYS A 174 -0.96 -14.25 -11.74
N LEU A 175 -1.18 -14.25 -13.07
CA LEU A 175 -0.66 -13.21 -13.95
C LEU A 175 -1.28 -11.84 -13.58
N ARG A 176 -2.60 -11.83 -13.35
CA ARG A 176 -3.34 -10.65 -12.87
C ARG A 176 -2.78 -10.10 -11.55
N GLU A 177 -2.64 -10.94 -10.53
CA GLU A 177 -2.10 -10.52 -9.22
C GLU A 177 -0.64 -10.05 -9.30
N SER A 178 0.18 -10.71 -10.12
CA SER A 178 1.61 -10.41 -10.22
C SER A 178 1.94 -9.06 -10.87
N ARG A 179 1.02 -8.51 -11.67
CA ARG A 179 1.22 -7.25 -12.42
C ARG A 179 0.51 -6.05 -11.79
N GLY A 180 -0.36 -6.25 -10.79
CA GLY A 180 -0.99 -5.15 -10.04
C GLY A 180 -1.89 -4.24 -10.87
N VAL A 181 -2.48 -4.74 -11.96
CA VAL A 181 -3.37 -3.98 -12.86
C VAL A 181 -4.82 -4.27 -12.50
N TYR A 182 -5.60 -3.22 -12.25
CA TYR A 182 -7.03 -3.31 -11.91
C TYR A 182 -7.87 -2.55 -12.93
N TYR A 183 -9.03 -3.09 -13.29
CA TYR A 183 -9.98 -2.38 -14.14
C TYR A 183 -10.48 -1.13 -13.42
N THR A 184 -10.55 -0.02 -14.16
CA THR A 184 -11.06 1.26 -13.67
C THR A 184 -12.56 1.37 -13.89
N PRO A 185 -13.38 1.42 -12.82
CA PRO A 185 -14.84 1.58 -12.94
C PRO A 185 -15.25 2.81 -13.76
N LYS A 186 -16.32 2.70 -14.56
CA LYS A 186 -16.81 3.77 -15.44
C LYS A 186 -17.04 5.10 -14.71
N PRO A 187 -17.62 5.16 -13.49
CA PRO A 187 -17.80 6.41 -12.74
C PRO A 187 -16.49 7.17 -12.50
N ILE A 188 -15.40 6.47 -12.20
CA ILE A 188 -14.08 7.07 -11.96
C ILE A 188 -13.54 7.64 -13.26
N VAL A 189 -13.57 6.84 -14.33
CA VAL A 189 -13.09 7.26 -15.66
C VAL A 189 -13.83 8.51 -16.12
N LEU A 190 -15.16 8.51 -16.03
CA LEU A 190 -15.98 9.65 -16.43
C LEU A 190 -15.75 10.90 -15.56
N TYR A 191 -15.58 10.74 -14.25
CA TYR A 191 -15.22 11.86 -13.37
C TYR A 191 -13.92 12.52 -13.84
N MET A 192 -12.88 11.72 -14.11
CA MET A 192 -11.58 12.21 -14.59
C MET A 192 -11.71 12.91 -15.95
N VAL A 193 -12.38 12.27 -16.91
CA VAL A 193 -12.58 12.83 -18.27
C VAL A 193 -13.35 14.15 -18.23
N ARG A 194 -14.48 14.23 -17.52
CA ARG A 194 -15.25 15.48 -17.38
C ARG A 194 -14.47 16.58 -16.66
N SER A 195 -13.68 16.21 -15.66
CA SER A 195 -12.83 17.16 -14.92
C SER A 195 -11.76 17.78 -15.81
N ILE A 196 -11.13 16.98 -16.68
CA ILE A 196 -10.16 17.46 -17.66
C ILE A 196 -10.84 18.37 -18.69
N ASP A 197 -11.98 17.95 -19.25
CA ASP A 197 -12.73 18.74 -20.23
C ASP A 197 -13.12 20.12 -19.64
N TYR A 198 -13.63 20.14 -18.40
CA TYR A 198 -13.92 21.37 -17.67
C TYR A 198 -12.70 22.27 -17.52
N LEU A 199 -11.54 21.70 -17.14
CA LEU A 199 -10.29 22.44 -17.00
C LEU A 199 -9.82 23.04 -18.32
N LEU A 200 -9.87 22.28 -19.40
CA LEU A 200 -9.46 22.75 -20.72
C LEU A 200 -10.31 23.96 -21.14
N LYS A 201 -11.62 23.87 -20.96
CA LYS A 201 -12.58 24.96 -21.25
C LYS A 201 -12.37 26.21 -20.40
N THR A 202 -12.17 26.03 -19.10
CA THR A 202 -12.21 27.15 -18.14
C THR A 202 -10.85 27.76 -17.79
N ARG A 203 -9.77 26.96 -17.84
CA ARG A 203 -8.42 27.38 -17.43
C ARG A 203 -7.46 27.53 -18.62
N PHE A 204 -7.60 26.67 -19.62
CA PHE A 204 -6.72 26.68 -20.79
C PHE A 204 -7.31 27.43 -22.00
N ASN A 205 -8.55 27.93 -21.87
CA ASN A 205 -9.28 28.66 -22.92
C ASN A 205 -9.45 27.85 -24.22
N LEU A 206 -9.75 26.57 -24.08
CA LEU A 206 -10.01 25.63 -25.16
C LEU A 206 -11.52 25.33 -25.21
N PRO A 207 -12.32 26.05 -26.02
CA PRO A 207 -13.78 26.03 -25.93
C PRO A 207 -14.39 24.66 -26.25
N ASP A 208 -13.74 23.87 -27.09
CA ASP A 208 -14.16 22.51 -27.46
C ASP A 208 -13.58 21.45 -26.49
N GLY A 209 -12.74 21.89 -25.54
CA GLY A 209 -12.24 21.10 -24.42
C GLY A 209 -11.39 19.94 -24.89
N LEU A 210 -11.83 18.70 -24.63
CA LEU A 210 -11.12 17.50 -25.10
C LEU A 210 -11.14 17.32 -26.62
N ALA A 211 -12.02 18.01 -27.36
CA ALA A 211 -12.07 17.97 -28.82
C ALA A 211 -11.13 18.99 -29.50
N ASP A 212 -10.53 19.91 -28.74
CA ASP A 212 -9.50 20.82 -29.25
C ASP A 212 -8.23 20.06 -29.66
N LYS A 213 -7.36 20.71 -30.44
CA LYS A 213 -6.09 20.11 -30.90
C LYS A 213 -5.05 20.03 -29.77
N ILE A 214 -5.16 18.98 -28.96
CA ILE A 214 -4.27 18.69 -27.82
C ILE A 214 -3.66 17.30 -27.91
N MET A 215 -2.61 17.05 -27.11
CA MET A 215 -2.02 15.72 -26.96
C MET A 215 -2.53 15.08 -25.68
N ILE A 216 -3.07 13.87 -25.81
CA ILE A 216 -3.65 13.11 -24.70
C ILE A 216 -2.94 11.77 -24.66
N LEU A 217 -2.44 11.39 -23.49
CA LEU A 217 -1.73 10.14 -23.29
C LEU A 217 -2.27 9.36 -22.10
N ASP A 218 -2.56 8.09 -22.33
CA ASP A 218 -2.66 7.09 -21.27
C ASP A 218 -1.36 6.26 -21.19
N PRO A 219 -0.53 6.44 -20.14
CA PRO A 219 0.78 5.81 -20.04
C PRO A 219 0.72 4.32 -19.67
N ALA A 220 -0.45 3.80 -19.29
CA ALA A 220 -0.66 2.40 -18.94
C ALA A 220 -2.10 2.04 -19.33
N CYS A 221 -2.38 2.04 -20.63
CA CYS A 221 -3.75 2.13 -21.12
C CYS A 221 -4.57 0.85 -20.93
N GLY A 222 -3.94 -0.30 -20.67
CA GLY A 222 -4.64 -1.56 -20.56
C GLY A 222 -5.44 -1.83 -21.83
N THR A 223 -6.73 -2.12 -21.65
CA THR A 223 -7.71 -2.30 -22.72
C THR A 223 -8.25 -1.00 -23.31
N GLY A 224 -7.65 0.16 -22.98
CA GLY A 224 -7.97 1.46 -23.58
C GLY A 224 -9.21 2.16 -23.00
N ILE A 225 -9.62 1.84 -21.76
CA ILE A 225 -10.88 2.37 -21.18
C ILE A 225 -10.92 3.91 -21.13
N PHE A 226 -9.81 4.57 -20.80
CA PHE A 226 -9.73 6.03 -20.77
C PHE A 226 -9.83 6.63 -22.17
N LEU A 227 -9.10 6.06 -23.14
CA LEU A 227 -9.16 6.50 -24.54
C LEU A 227 -10.57 6.37 -25.10
N ARG A 228 -11.24 5.24 -24.83
CA ARG A 228 -12.63 4.99 -25.22
C ARG A 228 -13.60 5.99 -24.59
N ALA A 229 -13.43 6.27 -23.30
CA ALA A 229 -14.28 7.24 -22.60
C ALA A 229 -14.09 8.67 -23.14
N ILE A 230 -12.87 9.04 -23.55
CA ILE A 230 -12.62 10.32 -24.21
C ILE A 230 -13.34 10.38 -25.56
N VAL A 231 -13.20 9.34 -26.39
CA VAL A 231 -13.92 9.25 -27.67
C VAL A 231 -15.44 9.32 -27.48
N GLU A 232 -15.98 8.60 -26.49
CA GLU A 232 -17.42 8.65 -26.12
C GLU A 232 -17.83 10.08 -25.73
N HIS A 233 -16.99 10.77 -24.96
CA HIS A 233 -17.26 12.13 -24.49
C HIS A 233 -17.30 13.15 -25.63
N ILE A 234 -16.38 13.06 -26.59
CA ILE A 234 -16.23 14.05 -27.68
C ILE A 234 -17.01 13.69 -28.95
N GLN A 235 -17.61 12.50 -29.02
CA GLN A 235 -18.34 12.01 -30.19
C GLN A 235 -19.37 13.02 -30.74
N HIS A 236 -20.09 13.71 -29.85
CA HIS A 236 -21.12 14.67 -30.22
C HIS A 236 -20.57 15.88 -31.00
N TYR A 237 -19.33 16.32 -30.73
CA TYR A 237 -18.70 17.42 -31.48
C TYR A 237 -18.45 17.03 -32.93
N TRP A 238 -18.00 15.79 -33.15
CA TRP A 238 -17.62 15.32 -34.48
C TRP A 238 -18.85 15.05 -35.35
N MET A 239 -19.93 14.58 -34.72
CA MET A 239 -21.24 14.46 -35.38
C MET A 239 -21.78 15.81 -35.87
N GLN A 240 -21.43 16.91 -35.21
CA GLN A 240 -21.83 18.27 -35.63
C GLN A 240 -20.90 18.85 -36.71
N GLN A 241 -19.59 18.62 -36.61
CA GLN A 241 -18.57 19.16 -37.52
C GLN A 241 -18.51 18.43 -38.87
N GLY A 242 -18.91 17.15 -38.92
CA GLY A 242 -18.90 16.34 -40.15
C GLY A 242 -17.54 15.80 -40.57
N ASP A 243 -16.47 16.08 -39.81
CA ASP A 243 -15.12 15.55 -40.04
C ASP A 243 -14.50 15.05 -38.73
N ILE A 244 -14.39 13.74 -38.61
CA ILE A 244 -13.80 13.04 -37.46
C ILE A 244 -12.27 13.22 -37.37
N LYS A 245 -11.58 13.47 -38.50
CA LYS A 245 -10.12 13.67 -38.51
C LYS A 245 -9.72 15.03 -37.98
N LEU A 246 -10.53 16.06 -38.25
CA LEU A 246 -10.29 17.41 -37.72
C LEU A 246 -10.44 17.48 -36.20
N ALA A 247 -11.13 16.49 -35.62
CA ALA A 247 -11.67 16.58 -34.28
C ALA A 247 -11.15 15.48 -33.33
N LEU A 248 -10.45 14.46 -33.84
CA LEU A 248 -9.66 13.50 -33.06
C LEU A 248 -8.39 14.19 -32.49
N PRO A 249 -8.26 14.36 -31.17
CA PRO A 249 -7.00 14.81 -30.58
C PRO A 249 -5.90 13.77 -30.84
N TYR A 250 -4.64 14.14 -30.57
CA TYR A 250 -3.52 13.17 -30.62
C TYR A 250 -3.65 12.22 -29.43
N LEU A 251 -4.51 11.21 -29.57
CA LEU A 251 -4.80 10.16 -28.58
C LEU A 251 -3.71 9.11 -28.62
N LEU A 252 -2.94 9.04 -27.54
CA LEU A 252 -1.82 8.14 -27.36
C LEU A 252 -2.13 7.16 -26.22
N GLY A 253 -1.76 5.89 -26.40
CA GLY A 253 -1.89 4.86 -25.37
C GLY A 253 -0.67 3.97 -25.34
N PHE A 254 -0.07 3.78 -24.17
CA PHE A 254 1.07 2.87 -23.99
C PHE A 254 0.66 1.66 -23.18
N GLU A 255 0.99 0.47 -23.67
CA GLU A 255 0.71 -0.79 -23.00
C GLU A 255 1.91 -1.72 -23.14
N VAL A 256 2.23 -2.49 -22.10
CA VAL A 256 3.36 -3.42 -22.09
C VAL A 256 2.92 -4.84 -22.45
N LEU A 257 1.65 -5.19 -22.24
CA LEU A 257 1.10 -6.51 -22.50
C LEU A 257 0.40 -6.56 -23.86
N LEU A 258 0.80 -7.52 -24.70
CA LEU A 258 0.30 -7.64 -26.08
C LEU A 258 -1.22 -7.89 -26.16
N ALA A 259 -1.79 -8.68 -25.25
CA ALA A 259 -3.22 -8.98 -25.25
C ALA A 259 -4.10 -7.73 -24.96
N PRO A 260 -3.97 -7.01 -23.83
CA PRO A 260 -4.75 -5.79 -23.60
C PRO A 260 -4.45 -4.68 -24.63
N TYR A 261 -3.22 -4.59 -25.12
CA TYR A 261 -2.85 -3.71 -26.24
C TYR A 261 -3.69 -4.00 -27.50
N THR A 262 -3.82 -5.27 -27.88
CA THR A 262 -4.63 -5.68 -29.04
C THR A 262 -6.11 -5.37 -28.83
N ILE A 263 -6.60 -5.57 -27.60
CA ILE A 263 -7.98 -5.28 -27.22
C ILE A 263 -8.28 -3.78 -27.26
N ALA A 264 -7.34 -2.94 -26.80
CA ALA A 264 -7.47 -1.49 -26.86
C ALA A 264 -7.60 -1.01 -28.30
N HIS A 265 -6.73 -1.51 -29.20
CA HIS A 265 -6.83 -1.24 -30.64
C HIS A 265 -8.18 -1.67 -31.21
N LEU A 266 -8.58 -2.93 -30.98
CA LEU A 266 -9.84 -3.45 -31.51
C LEU A 266 -11.04 -2.63 -31.02
N THR A 267 -11.19 -2.47 -29.71
CA THR A 267 -12.37 -1.83 -29.12
C THR A 267 -12.48 -0.34 -29.46
N LEU A 268 -11.35 0.38 -29.49
CA LEU A 268 -11.35 1.79 -29.91
C LEU A 268 -11.69 1.94 -31.40
N SER A 269 -11.16 1.05 -32.24
CA SER A 269 -11.47 1.01 -33.67
C SER A 269 -12.96 0.80 -33.91
N LEU A 270 -13.55 -0.20 -33.24
CA LEU A 270 -14.97 -0.51 -33.34
C LEU A 270 -15.88 0.60 -32.78
N GLN A 271 -15.38 1.44 -31.87
CA GLN A 271 -16.12 2.60 -31.37
C GLN A 271 -16.10 3.78 -32.36
N LEU A 272 -14.96 3.99 -33.03
CA LEU A 272 -14.79 5.04 -34.04
C LEU A 272 -15.55 4.75 -35.34
N THR A 273 -15.85 3.49 -35.64
CA THR A 273 -16.58 3.08 -36.85
C THR A 273 -18.08 3.36 -36.83
N GLY A 274 -18.61 3.79 -35.68
CA GLY A 274 -19.94 4.34 -35.57
C GLY A 274 -21.05 3.29 -35.44
N GLN A 275 -21.57 3.16 -34.22
CA GLN A 275 -22.97 2.77 -34.02
C GLN A 275 -23.97 3.84 -34.55
N ASN A 276 -23.45 4.98 -35.02
CA ASN A 276 -24.21 6.16 -35.44
C ASN A 276 -23.74 6.76 -36.79
N LEU A 277 -22.86 6.08 -37.54
CA LEU A 277 -22.45 6.51 -38.89
C LEU A 277 -23.18 5.65 -39.93
N THR A 278 -23.68 6.27 -40.99
CA THR A 278 -24.24 5.54 -42.14
C THR A 278 -23.11 4.92 -42.97
N GLU A 279 -23.39 3.83 -43.68
CA GLU A 279 -22.43 3.18 -44.59
C GLU A 279 -21.77 4.19 -45.55
N ALA A 280 -22.51 5.19 -46.03
CA ALA A 280 -21.98 6.24 -46.89
C ALA A 280 -20.95 7.14 -46.17
N GLN A 281 -21.22 7.56 -44.92
CA GLN A 281 -20.29 8.36 -44.12
C GLN A 281 -19.02 7.56 -43.80
N TRP A 282 -19.18 6.27 -43.52
CA TRP A 282 -18.08 5.34 -43.29
C TRP A 282 -17.19 5.19 -44.53
N GLN A 283 -17.78 4.95 -45.71
CA GLN A 283 -17.04 4.79 -46.97
C GLN A 283 -16.32 6.08 -47.39
N THR A 284 -16.92 7.25 -47.17
CA THR A 284 -16.23 8.54 -47.40
C THR A 284 -15.02 8.66 -46.48
N TRP A 285 -15.19 8.36 -45.19
CA TRP A 285 -14.11 8.41 -44.22
C TRP A 285 -12.96 7.45 -44.53
N SER A 286 -13.26 6.18 -44.84
CA SER A 286 -12.24 5.15 -45.07
C SER A 286 -11.38 5.42 -46.30
N ASN A 287 -11.96 6.09 -47.31
CA ASN A 287 -11.26 6.44 -48.54
C ASN A 287 -10.32 7.65 -48.37
N ASP A 288 -10.59 8.52 -47.39
CA ASP A 288 -9.75 9.68 -47.10
C ASP A 288 -8.59 9.34 -46.14
N CYS A 289 -8.59 8.17 -45.48
CA CYS A 289 -7.50 7.70 -44.61
C CYS A 289 -6.20 7.45 -45.40
N SER A 290 -5.13 8.13 -45.01
CA SER A 290 -3.79 7.93 -45.53
C SER A 290 -3.11 6.71 -44.88
N GLU A 291 -1.99 6.27 -45.44
CA GLU A 291 -1.22 5.15 -44.88
C GLU A 291 -0.67 5.41 -43.47
N ASP A 292 -0.61 6.68 -43.03
CA ASP A 292 -0.08 7.11 -41.74
C ASP A 292 -1.16 7.33 -40.64
N ASP A 293 -2.46 7.23 -40.97
CA ASP A 293 -3.59 7.53 -40.07
C ASP A 293 -3.93 6.36 -39.11
N ARG A 294 -2.94 5.88 -38.34
CA ARG A 294 -3.14 4.80 -37.34
C ARG A 294 -3.58 5.31 -35.96
N LEU A 295 -4.21 4.44 -35.18
CA LEU A 295 -4.40 4.69 -33.74
C LEU A 295 -3.05 4.84 -33.03
N GLY A 296 -2.93 5.87 -32.20
CA GLY A 296 -1.72 6.19 -31.42
C GLY A 296 -1.48 5.25 -30.23
N ILE A 297 -1.85 3.98 -30.32
CA ILE A 297 -1.61 2.99 -29.28
C ILE A 297 -0.30 2.25 -29.62
N TYR A 298 0.58 2.08 -28.63
CA TYR A 298 1.92 1.52 -28.77
C TYR A 298 2.18 0.41 -27.74
N LEU A 299 2.83 -0.67 -28.18
CA LEU A 299 3.31 -1.73 -27.32
C LEU A 299 4.70 -1.36 -26.78
N ILE A 300 4.76 -0.63 -25.66
CA ILE A 300 6.01 -0.15 -25.06
C ILE A 300 5.94 -0.20 -23.52
N ASN A 301 7.10 -0.34 -22.89
CA ASN A 301 7.23 -0.14 -21.46
C ASN A 301 7.50 1.33 -21.14
N THR A 302 6.50 2.04 -20.63
CA THR A 302 6.60 3.47 -20.26
C THR A 302 7.73 3.78 -19.28
N LEU A 303 8.11 2.82 -18.43
CA LEU A 303 9.16 2.99 -17.41
C LEU A 303 10.56 2.63 -17.93
N GLU A 304 10.70 2.30 -19.21
CA GLU A 304 11.98 2.17 -19.90
C GLU A 304 12.31 3.44 -20.69
N GLU A 305 13.58 3.60 -21.03
CA GLU A 305 14.08 4.75 -21.79
C GLU A 305 13.62 4.66 -23.26
N ALA A 306 12.39 5.10 -23.53
CA ALA A 306 11.82 5.20 -24.86
C ALA A 306 11.92 6.65 -25.35
N GLU A 307 13.11 7.07 -25.78
CA GLU A 307 13.44 8.47 -26.10
C GLU A 307 12.77 9.00 -27.40
N THR A 308 12.05 8.18 -28.16
CA THR A 308 11.64 8.54 -29.53
C THR A 308 10.15 8.89 -29.71
N THR A 309 9.21 8.20 -29.05
CA THR A 309 7.79 8.31 -29.44
C THR A 309 7.17 9.67 -29.15
N LEU A 310 7.25 10.18 -27.91
CA LEU A 310 6.65 11.50 -27.58
C LEU A 310 7.46 12.66 -28.16
N GLN A 311 8.77 12.50 -28.29
CA GLN A 311 9.65 13.52 -28.83
C GLN A 311 9.26 13.86 -30.27
N MET A 312 8.91 12.87 -31.08
CA MET A 312 8.40 13.07 -32.44
C MET A 312 7.15 13.97 -32.47
N TYR A 313 6.20 13.77 -31.54
CA TYR A 313 5.01 14.62 -31.45
C TYR A 313 5.36 16.04 -30.97
N PHE A 314 6.23 16.18 -29.97
CA PHE A 314 6.69 17.50 -29.54
C PHE A 314 7.37 18.27 -30.67
N ASP A 315 8.21 17.61 -31.46
CA ASP A 315 8.89 18.21 -32.60
C ASP A 315 7.92 18.56 -33.73
N HIS A 316 6.87 17.75 -33.95
CA HIS A 316 5.78 18.08 -34.87
C HIS A 316 5.03 19.35 -34.44
N PHE A 317 4.65 19.49 -33.18
CA PHE A 317 3.99 20.71 -32.67
C PHE A 317 4.89 21.94 -32.78
N LYS A 318 6.19 21.80 -32.48
CA LYS A 318 7.18 22.87 -32.68
C LYS A 318 7.28 23.28 -34.14
N ALA A 319 7.31 22.33 -35.07
CA ALA A 319 7.34 22.62 -36.52
C ALA A 319 6.09 23.38 -36.99
N LEU A 320 4.96 23.22 -36.31
CA LEU A 320 3.72 23.96 -36.55
C LEU A 320 3.65 25.33 -35.84
N ASN A 321 4.70 25.75 -35.13
CA ASN A 321 4.69 26.92 -34.23
C ASN A 321 3.54 26.89 -33.20
N GLN A 322 3.14 25.69 -32.77
CA GLN A 322 2.10 25.49 -31.76
C GLN A 322 2.75 25.01 -30.45
N THR A 323 2.39 25.62 -29.32
CA THR A 323 2.83 25.11 -28.00
C THR A 323 2.00 23.87 -27.67
N PRO A 324 2.61 22.68 -27.51
CA PRO A 324 1.86 21.48 -27.17
C PRO A 324 1.26 21.61 -25.77
N LEU A 325 -0.04 21.31 -25.66
CA LEU A 325 -0.69 21.05 -24.38
C LEU A 325 -0.79 19.54 -24.20
N LEU A 326 -0.13 19.03 -23.16
CA LEU A 326 -0.11 17.61 -22.83
C LEU A 326 -1.06 17.29 -21.68
N VAL A 327 -2.00 16.39 -21.93
CA VAL A 327 -2.85 15.75 -20.92
C VAL A 327 -2.39 14.31 -20.73
N ILE A 328 -1.97 13.95 -19.51
CA ILE A 328 -1.70 12.57 -19.13
C ILE A 328 -2.81 12.11 -18.20
N LEU A 329 -3.46 10.99 -18.49
CA LEU A 329 -4.48 10.42 -17.62
C LEU A 329 -4.41 8.90 -17.58
N GLY A 330 -4.86 8.28 -16.49
CA GLY A 330 -4.88 6.83 -16.43
C GLY A 330 -4.92 6.23 -15.03
N ASN A 331 -4.80 4.90 -14.98
CA ASN A 331 -4.68 4.12 -13.76
C ASN A 331 -3.39 3.26 -13.83
N PRO A 332 -2.24 3.78 -13.35
CA PRO A 332 -0.98 3.04 -13.39
C PRO A 332 -0.99 1.85 -12.42
N PRO A 333 -0.16 0.81 -12.63
CA PRO A 333 -0.10 -0.38 -11.76
C PRO A 333 0.42 -0.07 -10.34
N TYR A 334 -0.05 -0.85 -9.35
CA TYR A 334 0.35 -0.74 -7.94
C TYR A 334 1.22 -1.92 -7.53
N ALA A 335 2.54 -1.74 -7.41
CA ALA A 335 3.48 -2.82 -7.14
C ALA A 335 4.75 -2.33 -6.41
N VAL A 336 4.77 -2.40 -5.07
CA VAL A 336 5.95 -2.10 -4.25
C VAL A 336 7.15 -3.00 -4.61
N ASN A 337 6.89 -4.28 -4.89
CA ASN A 337 7.91 -5.24 -5.36
C ASN A 337 7.82 -5.40 -6.89
N SER A 338 8.09 -4.32 -7.60
CA SER A 338 7.95 -4.29 -9.05
C SER A 338 9.02 -5.11 -9.79
N PRO A 339 8.68 -5.77 -10.91
CA PRO A 339 9.66 -6.26 -11.89
C PRO A 339 10.33 -5.13 -12.67
N ASN A 340 9.76 -3.92 -12.72
CA ASN A 340 10.29 -2.74 -13.40
C ASN A 340 11.45 -2.12 -12.61
N LYS A 341 12.64 -2.72 -12.73
CA LYS A 341 13.88 -2.29 -12.05
C LYS A 341 14.87 -1.63 -13.01
N GLY A 342 14.35 -0.98 -14.06
CA GLY A 342 15.16 -0.26 -15.03
C GLY A 342 16.01 0.81 -14.34
N VAL A 343 17.29 0.87 -14.68
CA VAL A 343 18.25 1.82 -14.08
C VAL A 343 17.80 3.27 -14.31
N TRP A 344 17.27 3.56 -15.50
CA TRP A 344 16.80 4.89 -15.88
C TRP A 344 15.70 5.42 -14.95
N ILE A 345 14.58 4.69 -14.82
CA ILE A 345 13.46 5.13 -13.98
C ILE A 345 13.83 5.16 -12.49
N GLU A 346 14.64 4.20 -12.02
CA GLU A 346 15.14 4.23 -10.65
C GLU A 346 15.98 5.49 -10.40
N ASN A 347 16.86 5.87 -11.32
CA ASN A 347 17.66 7.08 -11.22
C ASN A 347 16.80 8.35 -11.28
N LEU A 348 15.79 8.38 -12.14
CA LEU A 348 14.86 9.52 -12.25
C LEU A 348 14.09 9.74 -10.94
N VAL A 349 13.63 8.66 -10.30
CA VAL A 349 12.99 8.71 -8.98
C VAL A 349 14.02 9.10 -7.91
N ARG A 350 15.18 8.45 -7.88
CA ARG A 350 16.22 8.65 -6.86
C ARG A 350 16.74 10.08 -6.84
N SER A 351 17.05 10.64 -8.00
CA SER A 351 17.68 11.97 -8.11
C SER A 351 16.80 13.10 -7.56
N PHE A 352 15.47 12.94 -7.58
CA PHE A 352 14.53 13.99 -7.19
C PHE A 352 13.82 13.70 -5.87
N TYR A 353 13.51 12.43 -5.57
CA TYR A 353 12.79 12.07 -4.35
C TYR A 353 13.73 11.70 -3.19
N TYR A 354 15.04 11.58 -3.43
CA TYR A 354 16.05 11.24 -2.40
C TYR A 354 17.16 12.29 -2.35
N PRO A 355 16.95 13.37 -1.59
CA PRO A 355 18.02 14.31 -1.34
C PRO A 355 19.05 13.72 -0.36
N ASN A 356 20.29 14.16 -0.50
CA ASN A 356 21.28 14.06 0.58
C ASN A 356 20.96 15.09 1.67
N ASP A 357 19.90 14.89 2.45
CA ASP A 357 19.53 15.75 3.58
C ASP A 357 19.68 15.04 4.95
N HIS A 358 19.47 15.79 6.05
CA HIS A 358 19.61 15.27 7.41
C HIS A 358 18.54 14.24 7.81
N LEU A 359 17.39 14.24 7.14
CA LEU A 359 16.25 13.40 7.48
C LEU A 359 16.29 12.02 6.82
N LYS A 360 17.14 11.83 5.78
CA LYS A 360 17.44 10.57 5.04
C LYS A 360 16.32 9.53 5.06
N GLU A 361 15.65 9.31 3.94
CA GLU A 361 14.64 8.25 3.78
C GLU A 361 15.25 6.87 4.09
N GLN A 362 14.95 6.34 5.28
CA GLN A 362 15.55 5.10 5.76
C GLN A 362 15.04 3.85 5.02
N ASN A 363 13.91 3.95 4.30
CA ASN A 363 13.35 2.85 3.51
C ASN A 363 12.84 3.33 2.14
N PRO A 364 13.71 3.39 1.12
CA PRO A 364 13.37 3.76 -0.26
C PRO A 364 12.23 2.97 -0.91
N LYS A 365 11.94 1.76 -0.43
CA LYS A 365 11.14 0.79 -1.18
C LYS A 365 9.77 1.32 -1.62
N LEU A 366 9.13 2.14 -0.79
CA LEU A 366 7.81 2.71 -1.11
C LEU A 366 7.85 3.74 -2.25
N LEU A 367 8.97 4.47 -2.41
CA LEU A 367 9.15 5.42 -3.51
C LEU A 367 9.46 4.71 -4.84
N LEU A 368 9.79 3.41 -4.80
CA LEU A 368 10.03 2.58 -5.98
C LEU A 368 8.81 1.72 -6.34
N ASP A 369 7.65 2.00 -5.75
CA ASP A 369 6.37 1.47 -6.21
C ASP A 369 6.07 2.01 -7.62
N ASP A 370 5.42 1.21 -8.47
CA ASP A 370 5.20 1.57 -9.87
C ASP A 370 4.32 2.80 -10.04
N TYR A 371 3.25 2.98 -9.26
CA TYR A 371 2.45 4.20 -9.37
C TYR A 371 3.27 5.47 -9.09
N VAL A 372 4.29 5.39 -8.24
CA VAL A 372 5.21 6.50 -7.93
C VAL A 372 6.12 6.78 -9.11
N LYS A 373 6.63 5.72 -9.76
CA LYS A 373 7.41 5.84 -11.00
C LYS A 373 6.59 6.46 -12.11
N PHE A 374 5.32 6.06 -12.28
CA PHE A 374 4.41 6.66 -13.26
C PHE A 374 4.10 8.13 -12.95
N ILE A 375 3.88 8.50 -11.68
CA ILE A 375 3.74 9.91 -11.30
C ILE A 375 5.02 10.69 -11.62
N ARG A 376 6.21 10.17 -11.27
CA ARG A 376 7.48 10.84 -11.57
C ARG A 376 7.71 10.98 -13.07
N TRP A 377 7.40 9.94 -13.83
CA TRP A 377 7.50 9.92 -15.29
C TRP A 377 6.56 10.96 -15.91
N ALA A 378 5.30 11.01 -15.47
CA ALA A 378 4.33 12.00 -15.94
C ALA A 378 4.78 13.43 -15.59
N GLN A 379 5.29 13.65 -14.37
CA GLN A 379 5.90 14.91 -13.96
C GLN A 379 7.07 15.28 -14.89
N TRP A 380 7.95 14.32 -15.23
CA TRP A 380 9.09 14.55 -16.12
C TRP A 380 8.65 14.91 -17.55
N GLN A 381 7.58 14.32 -18.07
CA GLN A 381 7.01 14.71 -19.36
C GLN A 381 6.43 16.13 -19.32
N ILE A 382 5.73 16.49 -18.23
CA ILE A 382 5.20 17.84 -18.05
C ILE A 382 6.29 18.89 -17.87
N GLU A 383 7.45 18.52 -17.33
CA GLU A 383 8.63 19.39 -17.26
C GLU A 383 9.09 19.83 -18.67
N GLN A 384 8.81 19.05 -19.72
CA GLN A 384 9.21 19.35 -21.11
C GLN A 384 8.23 20.27 -21.87
N VAL A 385 7.06 20.57 -21.32
CA VAL A 385 6.03 21.41 -21.95
C VAL A 385 5.70 22.62 -21.09
N ASP A 386 5.27 23.73 -21.69
CA ASP A 386 4.91 24.94 -20.95
C ASP A 386 3.60 24.79 -20.17
N ARG A 387 2.68 23.96 -20.68
CA ARG A 387 1.32 23.79 -20.17
C ARG A 387 0.89 22.33 -20.24
N GLY A 388 0.22 21.84 -19.20
CA GLY A 388 -0.33 20.48 -19.22
C GLY A 388 -1.07 20.08 -17.96
N ILE A 389 -1.71 18.91 -18.02
CA ILE A 389 -2.55 18.35 -16.96
C ILE A 389 -2.14 16.89 -16.76
N VAL A 390 -1.99 16.45 -15.51
CA VAL A 390 -1.81 15.04 -15.15
C VAL A 390 -2.96 14.62 -14.23
N THR A 391 -3.74 13.61 -14.62
CA THR A 391 -4.88 13.11 -13.86
C THR A 391 -4.77 11.60 -13.66
N LEU A 392 -4.30 11.15 -12.50
CA LEU A 392 -4.06 9.73 -12.23
C LEU A 392 -4.85 9.26 -11.01
N ILE A 393 -5.45 8.08 -11.09
CA ILE A 393 -5.96 7.36 -9.91
C ILE A 393 -4.86 6.42 -9.38
N THR A 394 -4.43 6.64 -8.15
CA THR A 394 -3.29 5.91 -7.56
C THR A 394 -3.52 5.56 -6.09
N ASN A 395 -2.68 4.69 -5.55
CA ASN A 395 -2.65 4.44 -4.10
C ASN A 395 -2.44 5.75 -3.32
N HIS A 396 -3.33 6.04 -2.37
CA HIS A 396 -3.33 7.30 -1.62
C HIS A 396 -2.22 7.40 -0.54
N GLY A 397 -1.33 6.41 -0.45
CA GLY A 397 -0.28 6.37 0.56
C GLY A 397 0.69 7.57 0.48
N TYR A 398 0.87 8.16 -0.70
CA TYR A 398 1.73 9.34 -0.86
C TYR A 398 1.14 10.63 -0.28
N LEU A 399 -0.13 10.65 0.13
CA LEU A 399 -0.77 11.87 0.66
C LEU A 399 -0.27 12.25 2.07
N ASP A 400 -0.11 11.24 2.95
CA ASP A 400 0.20 11.43 4.37
C ASP A 400 1.52 10.80 4.82
N ASN A 401 2.03 9.80 4.11
CA ASN A 401 3.20 9.05 4.56
C ASN A 401 4.48 9.92 4.52
N PRO A 402 5.25 10.00 5.62
CA PRO A 402 6.47 10.82 5.70
C PRO A 402 7.54 10.52 4.64
N THR A 403 7.63 9.27 4.16
CA THR A 403 8.62 8.86 3.14
C THR A 403 8.44 9.63 1.81
N PHE A 404 7.23 10.10 1.51
CA PHE A 404 6.91 10.80 0.26
C PHE A 404 7.05 12.32 0.34
N ARG A 405 7.61 12.87 1.42
CA ARG A 405 7.74 14.33 1.62
C ARG A 405 8.42 15.05 0.46
N LYS A 406 9.45 14.42 -0.13
CA LYS A 406 10.22 14.98 -1.24
C LYS A 406 9.54 14.82 -2.58
N MET A 407 8.78 13.73 -2.76
CA MET A 407 7.85 13.61 -3.88
C MET A 407 6.82 14.74 -3.84
N ARG A 408 6.15 14.96 -2.71
CA ARG A 408 5.17 16.06 -2.56
C ARG A 408 5.79 17.43 -2.79
N GLN A 409 6.97 17.68 -2.21
CA GLN A 409 7.72 18.92 -2.46
C GLN A 409 8.03 19.12 -3.95
N SER A 410 8.53 18.07 -4.63
CA SER A 410 8.87 18.10 -6.05
C SER A 410 7.64 18.37 -6.93
N LEU A 411 6.51 17.70 -6.66
CA LEU A 411 5.25 17.96 -7.35
C LEU A 411 4.81 19.42 -7.17
N MET A 412 4.90 19.96 -5.94
CA MET A 412 4.58 21.37 -5.68
C MET A 412 5.54 22.36 -6.38
N GLN A 413 6.73 21.93 -6.81
CA GLN A 413 7.66 22.77 -7.55
C GLN A 413 7.41 22.75 -9.07
N THR A 414 6.88 21.64 -9.59
CA THR A 414 6.61 21.49 -11.04
C THR A 414 5.25 22.04 -11.44
N PHE A 415 4.22 21.84 -10.61
CA PHE A 415 2.84 22.22 -10.92
C PHE A 415 2.44 23.53 -10.22
N ASP A 416 1.44 24.23 -10.75
CA ASP A 416 0.90 25.47 -10.15
C ASP A 416 -0.29 25.20 -9.23
N GLU A 417 -1.09 24.19 -9.58
CA GLU A 417 -2.22 23.73 -8.78
C GLU A 417 -2.24 22.20 -8.70
N ILE A 418 -2.58 21.69 -7.53
CA ILE A 418 -2.71 20.26 -7.24
C ILE A 418 -4.05 20.03 -6.56
N TYR A 419 -4.88 19.16 -7.12
CA TYR A 419 -6.15 18.75 -6.54
C TYR A 419 -6.11 17.26 -6.22
N VAL A 420 -6.49 16.88 -5.01
CA VAL A 420 -6.51 15.50 -4.53
C VAL A 420 -7.91 15.15 -4.05
N LEU A 421 -8.60 14.30 -4.81
CA LEU A 421 -9.84 13.67 -4.34
C LEU A 421 -9.49 12.31 -3.71
N ASN A 422 -9.49 12.25 -2.38
CA ASN A 422 -9.23 11.04 -1.63
C ASN A 422 -10.47 10.15 -1.61
N LEU A 423 -10.38 8.96 -2.22
CA LEU A 423 -11.48 8.01 -2.29
C LEU A 423 -11.43 6.98 -1.15
N HIS A 424 -10.46 7.07 -0.24
CA HIS A 424 -10.30 6.18 0.91
C HIS A 424 -10.33 4.69 0.58
N GLY A 425 -10.96 3.87 1.42
CA GLY A 425 -11.06 2.42 1.26
C GLY A 425 -9.87 1.63 1.79
N ASN A 426 -9.03 2.21 2.65
CA ASN A 426 -7.86 1.53 3.16
C ASN A 426 -8.19 0.58 4.32
N SER A 427 -8.42 -0.69 3.98
CA SER A 427 -8.71 -1.75 4.95
C SER A 427 -7.52 -2.08 5.88
N HIS A 428 -6.27 -1.87 5.42
CA HIS A 428 -5.08 -2.03 6.27
C HIS A 428 -5.01 -0.95 7.34
N LYS A 429 -5.31 0.30 6.96
CA LYS A 429 -5.49 1.39 7.92
C LYS A 429 -6.78 1.21 8.71
N LYS A 430 -7.74 0.38 8.31
CA LYS A 430 -9.10 0.24 8.88
C LYS A 430 -9.89 1.55 8.85
N GLU A 431 -9.82 2.23 7.72
CA GLU A 431 -10.57 3.47 7.52
C GLU A 431 -12.08 3.26 7.70
N ARG A 432 -12.73 4.30 8.23
CA ARG A 432 -14.17 4.42 8.43
C ARG A 432 -14.57 5.83 8.10
N CYS A 433 -15.83 6.00 7.71
CA CYS A 433 -16.41 7.32 7.51
C CYS A 433 -16.29 8.16 8.80
N PRO A 434 -16.30 9.51 8.70
CA PRO A 434 -16.24 10.38 9.88
C PRO A 434 -17.33 10.13 10.93
N ASP A 435 -18.48 9.60 10.52
CA ASP A 435 -19.60 9.19 11.39
C ASP A 435 -19.43 7.78 12.00
N GLY A 436 -18.32 7.09 11.73
CA GLY A 436 -18.01 5.73 12.18
C GLY A 436 -18.59 4.61 11.31
N SER A 437 -19.38 4.95 10.28
CA SER A 437 -19.94 3.97 9.35
C SER A 437 -18.85 3.30 8.49
N LYS A 438 -19.23 2.25 7.75
CA LYS A 438 -18.30 1.47 6.94
C LYS A 438 -17.90 2.28 5.69
N ASP A 439 -16.59 2.39 5.47
CA ASP A 439 -16.04 2.89 4.22
C ASP A 439 -15.56 1.70 3.35
N GLU A 440 -15.79 1.77 2.05
CA GLU A 440 -15.37 0.75 1.09
C GLU A 440 -14.51 1.33 -0.02
N ASN A 441 -13.49 0.57 -0.40
CA ASN A 441 -12.64 0.92 -1.54
C ASN A 441 -13.43 0.90 -2.84
N VAL A 442 -13.10 1.78 -3.78
CA VAL A 442 -13.68 1.82 -5.13
C VAL A 442 -13.22 0.65 -6.02
N PHE A 443 -12.13 -0.02 -5.68
CA PHE A 443 -11.65 -1.27 -6.27
C PHE A 443 -11.71 -2.42 -5.26
N ASP A 444 -11.62 -3.67 -5.73
CA ASP A 444 -11.48 -4.85 -4.88
C ASP A 444 -10.04 -5.04 -4.35
N ILE A 445 -9.54 -4.03 -3.64
CA ILE A 445 -8.18 -4.00 -3.07
C ILE A 445 -8.19 -3.54 -1.60
N GLN A 446 -7.05 -3.75 -0.94
CA GLN A 446 -6.91 -3.43 0.50
C GLN A 446 -6.36 -2.03 0.77
N GLN A 447 -5.59 -1.45 -0.17
CA GLN A 447 -4.97 -0.13 -0.07
C GLN A 447 -5.94 0.94 -0.54
N GLY A 448 -6.05 2.06 0.18
CA GLY A 448 -6.89 3.17 -0.26
C GLY A 448 -6.33 3.88 -1.50
N VAL A 449 -7.21 4.57 -2.23
CA VAL A 449 -6.87 5.22 -3.51
C VAL A 449 -7.35 6.67 -3.55
N ALA A 450 -6.71 7.47 -4.40
CA ALA A 450 -7.05 8.87 -4.61
C ALA A 450 -6.87 9.25 -6.09
N ILE A 451 -7.68 10.19 -6.56
CA ILE A 451 -7.51 10.84 -7.86
C ILE A 451 -6.67 12.11 -7.64
N GLY A 452 -5.47 12.14 -8.20
CA GLY A 452 -4.61 13.33 -8.23
C GLY A 452 -4.74 14.04 -9.57
N ILE A 453 -5.03 15.34 -9.55
CA ILE A 453 -5.10 16.23 -10.71
C ILE A 453 -4.03 17.32 -10.53
N PHE A 454 -2.99 17.30 -11.36
CA PHE A 454 -1.84 18.20 -11.29
C PHE A 454 -1.82 19.10 -12.52
N ILE A 455 -1.78 20.41 -12.34
CA ILE A 455 -1.98 21.40 -13.40
C ILE A 455 -0.76 22.29 -13.52
N LYS A 456 -0.21 22.40 -14.73
CA LYS A 456 0.85 23.35 -15.11
C LYS A 456 0.31 24.34 -16.12
N SER A 457 0.40 25.62 -15.78
CA SER A 457 0.00 26.78 -16.54
C SER A 457 1.22 27.61 -16.98
N SER A 458 1.04 28.58 -17.88
CA SER A 458 2.14 29.34 -18.49
C SER A 458 2.79 30.40 -17.58
N THR A 459 2.35 30.54 -16.33
CA THR A 459 2.83 31.57 -15.40
C THR A 459 3.36 30.94 -14.12
N GLN A 460 4.66 30.65 -14.07
CA GLN A 460 5.29 30.14 -12.86
C GLN A 460 5.85 31.29 -12.00
N SER A 461 5.36 31.42 -10.76
CA SER A 461 6.14 32.08 -9.70
C SER A 461 5.63 31.75 -8.27
N THR A 462 5.57 30.48 -7.85
CA THR A 462 5.56 30.01 -6.42
C THR A 462 5.54 28.46 -6.37
N LEU A 463 5.49 27.86 -5.16
CA LEU A 463 5.01 26.48 -4.97
C LEU A 463 3.51 26.36 -5.32
N ALA A 464 3.08 25.16 -5.69
CA ALA A 464 1.71 24.86 -6.05
C ALA A 464 0.70 25.18 -4.94
N THR A 465 -0.49 25.65 -5.33
CA THR A 465 -1.65 25.64 -4.45
C THR A 465 -2.24 24.23 -4.39
N VAL A 466 -2.40 23.68 -3.19
CA VAL A 466 -2.92 22.32 -2.99
C VAL A 466 -4.34 22.35 -2.48
N HIS A 467 -5.20 21.55 -3.09
CA HIS A 467 -6.61 21.39 -2.80
C HIS A 467 -6.93 19.93 -2.50
N HIS A 468 -7.83 19.69 -1.55
CA HIS A 468 -8.19 18.36 -1.08
C HIS A 468 -9.69 18.21 -0.93
N ALA A 469 -10.21 17.03 -1.22
CA ALA A 469 -11.58 16.63 -0.96
C ALA A 469 -11.60 15.16 -0.56
N ASP A 470 -12.49 14.80 0.38
CA ASP A 470 -12.71 13.40 0.77
C ASP A 470 -14.03 12.88 0.18
N LEU A 471 -13.99 11.65 -0.31
CA LEU A 471 -15.20 10.88 -0.68
C LEU A 471 -15.25 9.60 0.15
N TRP A 472 -16.03 9.65 1.22
CA TRP A 472 -16.30 8.53 2.12
C TRP A 472 -17.55 7.74 1.70
N GLY A 473 -17.68 6.50 2.18
CA GLY A 473 -18.92 5.71 2.12
C GLY A 473 -18.80 4.37 1.39
N LEU A 474 -19.96 3.78 1.09
CA LEU A 474 -20.04 2.49 0.39
C LEU A 474 -19.78 2.65 -1.11
N ARG A 475 -19.18 1.62 -1.72
CA ARG A 475 -18.75 1.66 -3.12
C ARG A 475 -19.92 1.92 -4.08
N GLU A 476 -20.88 1.01 -4.12
CA GLU A 476 -21.97 1.02 -5.11
C GLU A 476 -23.10 1.99 -4.75
N ASN A 477 -23.36 2.16 -3.46
CA ASN A 477 -24.50 2.95 -2.98
C ASN A 477 -24.21 4.44 -2.79
N HIS A 478 -22.94 4.84 -2.80
CA HIS A 478 -22.55 6.22 -2.55
C HIS A 478 -21.45 6.70 -3.50
N LYS A 479 -20.26 6.08 -3.47
CA LYS A 479 -19.10 6.59 -4.21
C LYS A 479 -19.32 6.61 -5.72
N TYR A 480 -19.83 5.51 -6.30
CA TYR A 480 -20.11 5.43 -7.73
C TYR A 480 -21.18 6.44 -8.20
N PRO A 481 -22.38 6.52 -7.59
CA PRO A 481 -23.36 7.56 -7.92
C PRO A 481 -22.79 8.98 -7.79
N TRP A 482 -21.98 9.24 -6.77
CA TRP A 482 -21.37 10.56 -6.56
C TRP A 482 -20.41 10.88 -7.71
N LEU A 483 -19.47 9.99 -8.03
CA LEU A 483 -18.50 10.15 -9.11
C LEU A 483 -19.17 10.27 -10.49
N SER A 484 -20.31 9.60 -10.71
CA SER A 484 -21.06 9.73 -11.97
C SER A 484 -21.67 11.12 -12.18
N ASN A 485 -22.00 11.83 -11.10
CA ASN A 485 -22.72 13.13 -11.14
C ASN A 485 -21.83 14.34 -10.79
N HIS A 486 -20.57 14.10 -10.41
CA HIS A 486 -19.63 15.16 -10.04
C HIS A 486 -18.45 15.24 -11.00
N ASP A 487 -17.80 16.38 -11.02
CA ASP A 487 -16.52 16.65 -11.68
C ASP A 487 -15.80 17.74 -10.89
N MET A 488 -14.74 18.31 -11.45
CA MET A 488 -13.97 19.34 -10.78
C MET A 488 -14.80 20.59 -10.41
N ALA A 489 -15.83 20.92 -11.19
CA ALA A 489 -16.59 22.16 -11.04
C ALA A 489 -17.51 22.15 -9.81
N ASN A 490 -18.05 20.97 -9.47
CA ASN A 490 -19.01 20.81 -8.37
C ASN A 490 -18.45 20.00 -7.18
N THR A 491 -17.19 19.58 -7.25
CA THR A 491 -16.48 19.03 -6.09
C THR A 491 -16.14 20.15 -5.11
N ILE A 492 -16.44 19.94 -3.83
CA ILE A 492 -16.15 20.91 -2.76
C ILE A 492 -14.72 20.70 -2.31
N TRP A 493 -13.84 21.64 -2.68
CA TRP A 493 -12.42 21.57 -2.40
C TRP A 493 -12.03 22.40 -1.18
N GLU A 494 -11.31 21.79 -0.24
CA GLU A 494 -10.62 22.47 0.84
C GLU A 494 -9.21 22.87 0.38
N LYS A 495 -8.86 24.15 0.53
CA LYS A 495 -7.50 24.63 0.25
C LYS A 495 -6.58 24.24 1.40
N LEU A 496 -5.51 23.50 1.10
CA LEU A 496 -4.50 23.10 2.07
C LEU A 496 -3.35 24.12 2.14
N SER A 497 -2.61 24.07 3.24
CA SER A 497 -1.32 24.77 3.40
C SER A 497 -0.22 23.78 3.78
N PRO A 498 0.30 22.98 2.83
CA PRO A 498 1.31 21.97 3.13
C PRO A 498 2.58 22.59 3.71
N GLN A 499 2.98 22.17 4.92
CA GLN A 499 4.12 22.74 5.63
C GLN A 499 5.38 21.86 5.57
N ALA A 500 6.55 22.51 5.54
CA ALA A 500 7.83 21.83 5.70
C ALA A 500 7.92 21.13 7.08
N PRO A 501 8.63 20.00 7.19
CA PRO A 501 9.37 19.30 6.13
C PRO A 501 8.53 18.26 5.37
N PHE A 502 7.27 18.04 5.74
CA PHE A 502 6.47 16.90 5.27
C PHE A 502 5.59 17.20 4.06
N TYR A 503 5.12 18.44 3.90
CA TYR A 503 4.26 18.89 2.81
C TYR A 503 3.05 17.97 2.59
N LEU A 504 2.30 17.61 3.64
CA LEU A 504 1.19 16.65 3.51
C LEU A 504 0.08 17.15 2.58
N PHE A 505 -0.49 16.25 1.78
CA PHE A 505 -1.66 16.51 0.92
C PHE A 505 -2.95 16.01 1.59
N THR A 506 -3.02 16.16 2.91
CA THR A 506 -4.19 15.87 3.74
C THR A 506 -4.41 17.05 4.68
N PRO A 507 -5.65 17.31 5.12
CA PRO A 507 -5.94 18.34 6.11
C PRO A 507 -5.12 18.12 7.38
N GLN A 508 -4.53 19.20 7.91
CA GLN A 508 -3.76 19.19 9.15
C GLN A 508 -4.37 20.20 10.13
N ASP A 509 -4.68 19.74 11.35
CA ASP A 509 -4.88 20.66 12.46
C ASP A 509 -3.50 21.06 13.02
N SER A 510 -3.08 22.28 12.70
CA SER A 510 -1.81 22.85 13.14
C SER A 510 -1.94 23.78 14.34
N ALA A 511 -3.14 23.95 14.90
CA ALA A 511 -3.41 24.94 15.95
C ALA A 511 -2.49 24.79 17.17
N LEU A 512 -2.11 23.55 17.51
CA LEU A 512 -1.27 23.23 18.66
C LEU A 512 0.19 22.93 18.32
N GLN A 513 0.60 22.99 17.05
CA GLN A 513 1.96 22.62 16.62
C GLN A 513 3.02 23.53 17.27
N ALA A 514 2.80 24.84 17.27
CA ALA A 514 3.71 25.82 17.88
C ALA A 514 3.79 25.71 19.42
N GLU A 515 2.76 25.16 20.07
CA GLU A 515 2.78 24.83 21.50
C GLU A 515 3.60 23.57 21.73
N TYR A 516 3.32 22.52 20.96
CA TYR A 516 4.00 21.23 21.01
C TYR A 516 5.51 21.36 20.77
N ASP A 517 5.91 22.15 19.79
CA ASP A 517 7.31 22.33 19.40
C ASP A 517 8.19 23.04 20.44
N ARG A 518 7.60 23.67 21.47
CA ARG A 518 8.34 24.22 22.62
C ARG A 518 8.90 23.11 23.52
N GLY A 519 8.30 21.92 23.49
CA GLY A 519 8.78 20.76 24.22
C GLY A 519 10.02 20.13 23.55
N TRP A 520 10.81 19.40 24.34
CA TRP A 520 11.98 18.68 23.86
C TRP A 520 11.60 17.31 23.32
N LYS A 521 12.05 16.95 22.11
CA LYS A 521 11.78 15.61 21.56
C LYS A 521 12.45 14.55 22.41
N ILE A 522 11.77 13.44 22.64
CA ILE A 522 12.34 12.34 23.44
C ILE A 522 13.64 11.78 22.84
N THR A 523 13.78 11.82 21.51
CA THR A 523 14.98 11.40 20.78
C THR A 523 16.17 12.32 21.01
N ASP A 524 15.91 13.59 21.30
CA ASP A 524 16.94 14.59 21.60
C ASP A 524 17.31 14.52 23.08
N ILE A 525 16.33 14.23 23.96
CA ILE A 525 16.58 13.99 25.40
C ILE A 525 17.42 12.73 25.60
N MET A 526 17.11 11.63 24.91
CA MET A 526 17.79 10.35 25.00
C MET A 526 18.54 10.05 23.69
N PRO A 527 19.76 10.59 23.49
CA PRO A 527 20.45 10.53 22.21
C PRO A 527 20.82 9.11 21.77
N VAL A 528 21.08 8.21 22.73
CA VAL A 528 21.34 6.79 22.43
C VAL A 528 20.03 6.02 22.54
N HIS A 529 19.37 5.81 21.40
CA HIS A 529 18.13 5.05 21.29
C HIS A 529 18.09 4.23 20.00
N SER A 530 17.23 3.22 19.95
CA SER A 530 17.03 2.37 18.77
C SER A 530 15.62 1.79 18.78
N THR A 531 15.27 1.00 17.76
CA THR A 531 14.05 0.18 17.82
C THR A 531 14.26 -1.04 18.74
N GLY A 532 13.19 -1.69 19.16
CA GLY A 532 13.29 -3.06 19.69
C GLY A 532 13.91 -4.04 18.70
N ILE A 533 14.26 -5.24 19.18
CA ILE A 533 14.92 -6.28 18.38
C ILE A 533 14.05 -6.72 17.19
N LYS A 534 14.69 -7.06 16.06
CA LYS A 534 14.01 -7.65 14.89
C LYS A 534 14.62 -9.01 14.58
N THR A 535 13.81 -10.05 14.75
CA THR A 535 14.26 -11.43 14.56
C THR A 535 14.04 -11.93 13.13
N HIS A 536 12.92 -11.53 12.51
CA HIS A 536 12.36 -12.12 11.28
C HIS A 536 12.02 -13.63 11.37
N ARG A 537 12.15 -14.22 12.57
CA ARG A 537 11.94 -15.65 12.84
C ARG A 537 11.59 -15.90 14.31
N ASP A 538 10.61 -15.15 14.82
CA ASP A 538 10.15 -15.23 16.21
C ASP A 538 9.86 -16.68 16.64
N HIS A 539 9.22 -17.47 15.77
CA HIS A 539 8.86 -18.87 16.02
C HIS A 539 10.07 -19.77 16.25
N PHE A 540 11.27 -19.35 15.85
CA PHE A 540 12.53 -20.07 16.05
C PHE A 540 13.30 -19.55 17.26
N VAL A 541 13.59 -18.25 17.34
CA VAL A 541 14.46 -17.65 18.39
C VAL A 541 13.74 -17.19 19.66
N ILE A 542 12.41 -17.30 19.72
CA ILE A 542 11.58 -16.98 20.89
C ILE A 542 10.70 -18.18 21.25
N ALA A 543 10.60 -18.50 22.54
CA ALA A 543 9.71 -19.54 23.05
C ALA A 543 9.13 -19.17 24.43
N PHE A 544 8.04 -19.81 24.82
CA PHE A 544 7.50 -19.65 26.18
C PHE A 544 8.43 -20.27 27.24
N ASP A 545 9.04 -21.41 26.94
CA ASP A 545 9.94 -22.13 27.83
C ASP A 545 11.36 -22.21 27.26
N ARG A 546 12.34 -22.12 28.17
CA ARG A 546 13.76 -22.15 27.83
C ARG A 546 14.19 -23.48 27.19
N SER A 547 13.61 -24.59 27.63
CA SER A 547 13.93 -25.93 27.11
C SER A 547 13.63 -26.09 25.62
N THR A 548 12.47 -25.59 25.17
CA THR A 548 12.09 -25.62 23.76
C THR A 548 13.04 -24.77 22.93
N LEU A 549 13.36 -23.56 23.40
CA LEU A 549 14.30 -22.70 22.71
C LEU A 549 15.70 -23.32 22.65
N GLN A 550 16.16 -23.94 23.75
CA GLN A 550 17.47 -24.58 23.80
C GLN A 550 17.58 -25.70 22.78
N ARG A 551 16.58 -26.59 22.70
CA ARG A 551 16.56 -27.66 21.69
C ARG A 551 16.66 -27.14 20.27
N ARG A 552 15.92 -26.06 19.95
CA ARG A 552 15.95 -25.43 18.62
C ARG A 552 17.36 -24.94 18.24
N ILE A 553 18.06 -24.33 19.19
CA ILE A 553 19.41 -23.83 18.98
C ILE A 553 20.43 -24.98 18.93
N GLU A 554 20.26 -26.03 19.74
CA GLU A 554 21.08 -27.24 19.68
C GLU A 554 20.97 -27.93 18.32
N ASP A 555 19.76 -28.14 17.81
CA ASP A 555 19.51 -28.70 16.48
C ASP A 555 20.15 -27.84 15.38
N PHE A 556 19.98 -26.52 15.46
CA PHE A 556 20.54 -25.59 14.48
C PHE A 556 22.07 -25.64 14.44
N ARG A 557 22.73 -25.80 15.59
CA ARG A 557 24.20 -25.93 15.69
C ARG A 557 24.70 -27.33 15.33
N ASN A 558 23.84 -28.34 15.38
CA ASN A 558 24.22 -29.72 15.11
C ASN A 558 24.44 -29.95 13.60
N LEU A 559 25.68 -29.89 13.15
CA LEU A 559 26.06 -30.07 11.74
C LEU A 559 25.87 -31.51 11.21
N SER A 560 25.49 -32.47 12.06
CA SER A 560 25.05 -33.79 11.58
C SER A 560 23.65 -33.77 10.95
N LEU A 561 22.83 -32.76 11.28
CA LEU A 561 21.56 -32.49 10.60
C LEU A 561 21.82 -31.66 9.34
N SER A 562 21.25 -32.06 8.21
CA SER A 562 21.42 -31.34 6.96
C SER A 562 20.75 -29.95 7.00
N ASP A 563 21.27 -29.01 6.20
CA ASP A 563 20.69 -27.65 6.10
C ASP A 563 19.22 -27.68 5.64
N ARG A 564 18.89 -28.63 4.76
CA ARG A 564 17.52 -28.84 4.27
C ARG A 564 16.58 -29.30 5.39
N GLU A 565 17.00 -30.23 6.24
CA GLU A 565 16.18 -30.69 7.37
C GLU A 565 15.90 -29.55 8.35
N ILE A 566 16.91 -28.74 8.71
CA ILE A 566 16.72 -27.58 9.58
C ILE A 566 15.78 -26.54 8.97
N LEU A 567 15.92 -26.29 7.66
CA LEU A 567 15.04 -25.39 6.92
C LEU A 567 13.58 -25.87 6.99
N GLU A 568 13.33 -27.15 6.76
CA GLU A 568 11.98 -27.74 6.75
C GLU A 568 11.37 -27.81 8.16
N ILE A 569 12.11 -28.28 9.16
CA ILE A 569 11.65 -28.43 10.55
C ILE A 569 11.27 -27.06 11.14
N TYR A 570 12.15 -26.06 10.95
CA TYR A 570 11.99 -24.74 11.57
C TYR A 570 11.41 -23.69 10.64
N ARG A 571 11.07 -24.04 9.39
CA ARG A 571 10.50 -23.14 8.38
C ARG A 571 11.32 -21.85 8.25
N LEU A 572 12.63 -22.02 8.13
CA LEU A 572 13.57 -20.92 7.96
C LEU A 572 13.73 -20.59 6.47
N SER A 573 14.14 -19.37 6.16
CA SER A 573 14.40 -18.94 4.79
C SER A 573 15.59 -18.02 4.74
N ASP A 574 16.42 -18.18 3.72
CA ASP A 574 17.51 -17.27 3.45
C ASP A 574 17.00 -15.87 3.09
N THR A 575 17.81 -14.87 3.41
CA THR A 575 17.63 -13.49 2.94
C THR A 575 18.87 -13.07 2.16
N ARG A 576 18.92 -11.80 1.72
CA ARG A 576 20.13 -11.24 1.08
C ARG A 576 21.33 -11.28 2.03
N ASP A 577 21.09 -10.89 3.29
CA ASP A 577 22.15 -10.60 4.27
C ASP A 577 22.29 -11.70 5.35
N TRP A 578 21.40 -12.71 5.33
CA TRP A 578 21.42 -13.86 6.24
C TRP A 578 21.31 -15.17 5.46
N LYS A 579 22.34 -16.02 5.55
CA LYS A 579 22.41 -17.33 4.89
C LYS A 579 22.50 -18.44 5.93
N LEU A 580 21.54 -19.35 5.92
CA LEU A 580 21.36 -20.39 6.93
C LEU A 580 22.62 -21.24 7.10
N GLU A 581 23.17 -21.77 6.00
CA GLU A 581 24.37 -22.62 6.01
C GLU A 581 25.56 -21.94 6.73
N GLN A 582 25.83 -20.68 6.36
CA GLN A 582 26.93 -19.90 6.94
C GLN A 582 26.71 -19.66 8.43
N LYS A 583 25.47 -19.30 8.80
CA LYS A 583 25.11 -18.97 10.17
C LYS A 583 25.06 -20.19 11.08
N ARG A 584 24.67 -21.35 10.57
CA ARG A 584 24.77 -22.64 11.29
C ARG A 584 26.22 -22.98 11.60
N ARG A 585 27.11 -22.89 10.61
CA ARG A 585 28.55 -23.16 10.81
C ARG A 585 29.18 -22.19 11.80
N SER A 586 28.87 -20.89 11.69
CA SER A 586 29.32 -19.86 12.62
C SER A 586 28.89 -20.18 14.06
N LEU A 587 27.60 -20.45 14.26
CA LEU A 587 27.07 -20.73 15.60
C LEU A 587 27.56 -22.07 16.17
N ALA A 588 27.79 -23.08 15.33
CA ALA A 588 28.35 -24.36 15.74
C ALA A 588 29.77 -24.22 16.30
N GLN A 589 30.57 -23.29 15.75
CA GLN A 589 31.94 -23.01 16.22
C GLN A 589 31.98 -22.14 17.48
N ASN A 590 30.87 -21.49 17.85
CA ASN A 590 30.79 -20.66 19.04
C ASN A 590 30.71 -21.53 20.31
N SER A 591 31.78 -21.54 21.12
CA SER A 591 31.83 -22.28 22.40
C SER A 591 30.90 -21.69 23.46
N ASP A 592 30.66 -20.38 23.42
CA ASP A 592 29.91 -19.63 24.43
C ASP A 592 28.43 -19.50 24.08
N TRP A 593 27.94 -20.30 23.14
CA TRP A 593 26.57 -20.25 22.64
C TRP A 593 25.50 -20.26 23.76
N GLN A 594 25.77 -20.93 24.88
CA GLN A 594 24.84 -21.01 26.02
C GLN A 594 24.67 -19.68 26.76
N ALA A 595 25.63 -18.76 26.64
CA ALA A 595 25.57 -17.44 27.30
C ALA A 595 24.53 -16.51 26.66
N TYR A 596 24.08 -16.79 25.43
CA TYR A 596 23.13 -15.94 24.71
C TYR A 596 21.66 -16.25 25.00
N PHE A 597 21.36 -17.27 25.83
CA PHE A 597 20.00 -17.49 26.32
C PHE A 597 19.63 -16.47 27.39
N THR A 598 18.59 -15.70 27.11
CA THR A 598 18.07 -14.66 28.00
C THR A 598 16.54 -14.61 27.91
N GLN A 599 15.95 -13.54 28.43
CA GLN A 599 14.53 -13.24 28.31
C GLN A 599 14.33 -11.95 27.53
N CYS A 600 13.22 -11.88 26.80
CA CYS A 600 12.77 -10.66 26.16
C CYS A 600 11.35 -10.31 26.62
N LEU A 601 11.03 -9.03 26.55
CA LEU A 601 9.66 -8.56 26.66
C LEU A 601 9.02 -8.61 25.27
N TYR A 602 8.22 -9.64 25.02
CA TYR A 602 7.63 -9.88 23.71
C TYR A 602 6.48 -8.92 23.43
N ARG A 603 5.59 -8.74 24.42
CA ARG A 603 4.44 -7.81 24.47
C ARG A 603 4.36 -7.23 25.89
N PRO A 604 3.49 -6.24 26.18
CA PRO A 604 3.42 -5.67 27.53
C PRO A 604 3.05 -6.79 28.50
N PHE A 605 3.84 -6.92 29.58
CA PHE A 605 3.73 -7.99 30.57
C PHE A 605 3.88 -9.44 30.02
N ASP A 606 4.34 -9.64 28.79
CA ASP A 606 4.56 -10.99 28.23
C ASP A 606 6.06 -11.26 28.06
N ILE A 607 6.63 -11.92 29.06
CA ILE A 607 8.04 -12.30 29.10
C ILE A 607 8.20 -13.67 28.45
N ARG A 608 9.16 -13.79 27.53
CA ARG A 608 9.47 -15.04 26.81
C ARG A 608 10.95 -15.35 26.84
N SER A 609 11.30 -16.63 26.76
CA SER A 609 12.69 -17.05 26.52
C SER A 609 13.13 -16.61 25.13
N TYR A 610 14.36 -16.12 25.03
CA TYR A 610 14.91 -15.51 23.83
C TYR A 610 16.41 -15.81 23.67
N TYR A 611 16.85 -16.02 22.43
CA TYR A 611 18.25 -16.25 22.10
C TYR A 611 18.83 -15.03 21.38
N HIS A 612 19.73 -14.30 22.05
CA HIS A 612 20.23 -13.00 21.62
C HIS A 612 21.59 -13.12 20.92
N HIS A 613 21.60 -13.54 19.66
CA HIS A 613 22.82 -13.66 18.86
C HIS A 613 22.59 -13.31 17.38
N GLU A 614 23.52 -12.58 16.77
CA GLU A 614 23.43 -12.09 15.38
C GLU A 614 23.36 -13.20 14.33
N ASP A 615 23.82 -14.40 14.65
CA ASP A 615 23.71 -15.55 13.74
C ASP A 615 22.27 -16.04 13.56
N VAL A 616 21.35 -15.71 14.47
CA VAL A 616 19.94 -16.12 14.35
C VAL A 616 18.97 -14.95 14.50
N VAL A 617 19.43 -13.78 14.92
CA VAL A 617 18.65 -12.54 15.04
C VAL A 617 19.20 -11.53 14.05
N GLU A 618 18.35 -11.06 13.12
CA GLU A 618 18.77 -10.14 12.05
C GLU A 618 19.23 -8.77 12.56
N LEU A 619 18.49 -8.17 13.50
CA LEU A 619 18.85 -6.89 14.12
C LEU A 619 18.72 -7.02 15.65
N PRO A 620 19.80 -7.45 16.34
CA PRO A 620 19.83 -7.55 17.80
C PRO A 620 19.92 -6.18 18.49
N ARG A 621 20.28 -5.11 17.77
CA ARG A 621 20.35 -3.73 18.30
C ARG A 621 21.32 -3.58 19.48
N ASN A 622 22.48 -4.23 19.37
CA ASN A 622 23.50 -4.26 20.41
C ASN A 622 23.98 -2.87 20.84
N GLU A 623 23.86 -1.85 19.98
CA GLU A 623 24.14 -0.45 20.30
C GLU A 623 23.32 0.09 21.49
N VAL A 624 22.13 -0.47 21.75
CA VAL A 624 21.28 -0.13 22.90
C VAL A 624 21.08 -1.32 23.84
N MET A 625 20.77 -2.51 23.32
CA MET A 625 20.38 -3.66 24.16
C MET A 625 21.46 -4.14 25.11
N ARG A 626 22.75 -3.89 24.78
CA ARG A 626 23.88 -4.20 25.67
C ARG A 626 23.73 -3.55 27.06
N HIS A 627 23.11 -2.38 27.12
CA HIS A 627 22.91 -1.60 28.35
C HIS A 627 21.82 -2.16 29.26
N LEU A 628 20.97 -3.07 28.77
CA LEU A 628 20.02 -3.84 29.58
C LEU A 628 20.60 -5.20 29.99
N LEU A 629 21.51 -5.78 29.20
CA LEU A 629 22.05 -7.12 29.43
C LEU A 629 23.17 -7.16 30.47
N ARG A 630 24.04 -6.13 30.50
CA ARG A 630 25.27 -6.15 31.31
C ARG A 630 25.01 -5.87 32.79
N ARG A 631 24.11 -4.94 33.08
CA ARG A 631 23.81 -4.45 34.42
C ARG A 631 22.33 -4.10 34.49
N GLU A 632 21.75 -4.17 35.70
CA GLU A 632 20.36 -3.78 35.91
C GLU A 632 20.13 -2.34 35.44
N ASN A 633 19.22 -2.13 34.50
CA ASN A 633 18.95 -0.82 33.90
C ASN A 633 17.48 -0.77 33.47
N ILE A 634 16.96 0.42 33.24
CA ILE A 634 15.56 0.65 32.87
C ILE A 634 15.54 1.23 31.46
N GLY A 635 14.75 0.61 30.58
CA GLY A 635 14.43 1.12 29.26
C GLY A 635 13.10 1.87 29.27
N LEU A 636 13.09 3.09 28.72
CA LEU A 636 11.87 3.78 28.33
C LEU A 636 11.50 3.33 26.92
N PHE A 637 10.27 2.82 26.74
CA PHE A 637 9.76 2.41 25.43
C PHE A 637 8.70 3.38 24.97
N TRP A 638 8.77 3.85 23.72
CA TRP A 638 7.76 4.73 23.14
C TRP A 638 7.43 4.33 21.71
N THR A 639 6.25 4.75 21.24
CA THR A 639 5.82 4.56 19.87
C THR A 639 5.90 5.87 19.11
N ARG A 640 5.89 5.76 17.77
CA ARG A 640 5.60 6.85 16.88
C ARG A 640 4.38 6.45 16.05
N PRO A 641 3.16 6.82 16.47
CA PRO A 641 1.96 6.61 15.68
C PRO A 641 2.16 7.10 14.24
N LEU A 642 1.75 6.31 13.25
CA LEU A 642 1.76 6.66 11.82
C LEU A 642 0.37 6.53 11.19
N SER A 643 -0.66 6.35 12.03
CA SER A 643 -2.05 6.14 11.61
C SER A 643 -2.99 6.72 12.66
N PRO A 644 -4.16 7.26 12.25
CA PRO A 644 -5.19 7.69 13.19
C PRO A 644 -5.72 6.56 14.08
N ASN A 645 -5.55 5.30 13.66
CA ASN A 645 -6.06 4.13 14.38
C ASN A 645 -5.10 3.57 15.43
N TYR A 646 -4.07 4.35 15.78
CA TYR A 646 -3.13 4.00 16.83
C TYR A 646 -2.78 5.22 17.66
N GLU A 647 -3.02 5.13 18.96
CA GLU A 647 -2.67 6.20 19.89
C GLU A 647 -1.23 6.08 20.37
N PHE A 648 -0.61 7.22 20.65
CA PHE A 648 0.70 7.25 21.27
C PHE A 648 0.72 6.40 22.56
N SER A 649 1.77 5.61 22.72
CA SER A 649 1.93 4.70 23.84
C SER A 649 3.35 4.70 24.34
N VAL A 650 3.46 4.56 25.66
CA VAL A 650 4.72 4.50 26.40
C VAL A 650 4.66 3.30 27.35
N PHE A 651 5.81 2.66 27.59
CA PHE A 651 5.97 1.57 28.54
C PHE A 651 7.39 1.58 29.09
N CYS A 652 7.69 0.76 30.10
CA CYS A 652 9.06 0.59 30.58
C CYS A 652 9.38 -0.87 30.85
N GLY A 653 10.67 -1.22 30.82
CA GLY A 653 11.09 -2.58 31.11
C GLY A 653 12.58 -2.67 31.40
N ARG A 654 12.98 -3.75 32.08
CA ARG A 654 14.38 -4.12 32.30
C ARG A 654 14.91 -5.17 31.32
N LEU A 655 13.99 -5.80 30.57
CA LEU A 655 14.32 -6.84 29.59
C LEU A 655 14.39 -6.25 28.18
N ILE A 656 15.10 -6.95 27.29
CA ILE A 656 15.18 -6.60 25.87
C ILE A 656 13.77 -6.55 25.27
N PRO A 657 13.31 -5.41 24.72
CA PRO A 657 12.01 -5.34 24.07
C PRO A 657 12.06 -5.86 22.63
N HIS A 658 11.06 -6.66 22.27
CA HIS A 658 10.77 -6.91 20.86
C HIS A 658 10.31 -5.62 20.16
N GLN A 659 10.58 -5.46 18.85
CA GLN A 659 10.13 -4.27 18.10
C GLN A 659 8.61 -4.03 18.18
N CYS A 660 7.81 -5.07 18.43
CA CYS A 660 6.37 -4.97 18.60
C CYS A 660 5.93 -5.09 20.07
N VAL A 661 6.79 -4.74 21.04
CA VAL A 661 6.39 -4.81 22.46
C VAL A 661 5.18 -3.95 22.74
N ILE A 662 5.16 -2.70 22.26
CA ILE A 662 3.98 -1.83 22.28
C ILE A 662 3.53 -1.47 20.86
N GLY A 663 4.45 -1.28 19.93
CA GLY A 663 4.18 -1.01 18.52
C GLY A 663 3.39 -2.14 17.83
N ASN A 664 2.41 -1.76 17.02
CA ASN A 664 1.62 -2.68 16.20
C ASN A 664 1.63 -2.22 14.75
N LYS A 665 2.40 -2.90 13.90
CA LYS A 665 2.54 -2.56 12.47
C LYS A 665 1.22 -2.66 11.72
N THR A 666 0.36 -3.61 12.09
CA THR A 666 -0.97 -3.80 11.46
C THR A 666 -1.95 -2.69 11.84
N MET A 667 -1.72 -1.98 12.94
CA MET A 667 -2.53 -0.81 13.34
C MET A 667 -1.84 0.52 13.02
N GLY A 668 -0.66 0.50 12.39
CA GLY A 668 0.01 1.71 11.92
C GLY A 668 0.89 2.43 12.94
N ALA A 669 1.42 1.78 13.97
CA ALA A 669 2.31 2.40 14.98
C ALA A 669 3.81 2.41 14.63
N GLY A 670 4.20 1.77 13.53
CA GLY A 670 5.59 1.41 13.28
C GLY A 670 6.15 0.43 14.34
N ALA A 671 7.44 0.59 14.67
CA ALA A 671 8.12 -0.19 15.71
C ALA A 671 8.15 0.56 17.05
N SER A 672 8.32 -0.18 18.14
CA SER A 672 8.62 0.37 19.47
C SER A 672 10.07 0.83 19.50
N TYR A 673 10.29 2.05 19.96
CA TYR A 673 11.61 2.62 20.24
C TYR A 673 11.97 2.39 21.70
N ILE A 674 13.27 2.37 21.98
CA ILE A 674 13.84 2.24 23.32
C ILE A 674 15.04 3.17 23.48
N GLY A 675 15.07 3.87 24.62
CA GLY A 675 16.26 4.50 25.20
C GLY A 675 16.47 3.96 26.62
N THR A 676 17.67 3.50 26.94
CA THR A 676 18.02 3.07 28.31
C THR A 676 18.36 4.28 29.16
N LEU A 677 17.98 4.29 30.45
CA LEU A 677 18.24 5.41 31.35
C LEU A 677 19.74 5.66 31.55
N TYR A 678 20.52 4.58 31.61
CA TYR A 678 21.96 4.63 31.75
C TYR A 678 22.68 4.00 30.56
N LEU A 679 23.90 4.48 30.28
CA LEU A 679 24.86 3.92 29.34
C LEU A 679 26.06 3.37 30.11
N ASP A 680 26.55 2.22 29.65
CA ASP A 680 27.79 1.64 30.13
C ASP A 680 28.98 2.27 29.41
N SER A 681 30.06 2.56 30.15
CA SER A 681 31.33 3.01 29.58
C SER A 681 31.93 1.94 28.66
N GLU A 682 32.43 2.36 27.49
CA GLU A 682 33.12 1.47 26.54
C GLU A 682 34.50 1.04 27.03
N LEU A 683 35.16 1.86 27.86
CA LEU A 683 36.53 1.65 28.32
C LEU A 683 36.63 0.77 29.57
N HIS A 684 35.65 0.83 30.47
CA HIS A 684 35.63 0.04 31.72
C HIS A 684 34.21 -0.48 32.07
N PRO A 685 33.73 -1.53 31.39
CA PRO A 685 32.37 -2.04 31.53
C PRO A 685 32.03 -2.53 32.95
N GLU A 686 33.04 -3.00 33.69
CA GLU A 686 32.85 -3.61 35.02
C GLU A 686 33.20 -2.68 36.19
N LYS A 687 33.89 -1.55 35.95
CA LYS A 687 34.41 -0.67 37.02
C LYS A 687 34.04 0.82 36.89
N GLY A 688 33.41 1.24 35.78
CA GLY A 688 33.05 2.65 35.57
C GLY A 688 31.69 3.06 36.17
N ASP A 689 31.58 4.35 36.52
CA ASP A 689 30.34 5.04 36.84
C ASP A 689 29.37 4.99 35.65
N ARG A 690 28.07 4.83 35.93
CA ARG A 690 27.04 4.84 34.89
C ARG A 690 26.82 6.27 34.38
N ILE A 691 26.73 6.42 33.06
CA ILE A 691 26.49 7.72 32.42
C ILE A 691 25.00 7.84 32.12
N PRO A 692 24.28 8.86 32.63
CA PRO A 692 22.89 9.09 32.25
C PRO A 692 22.76 9.29 30.74
N ASN A 693 21.82 8.60 30.09
CA ASN A 693 21.48 8.81 28.68
C ASN A 693 20.55 10.02 28.53
N LEU A 694 21.05 11.17 28.97
CA LEU A 694 20.31 12.43 29.00
C LEU A 694 21.17 13.52 28.37
N HIS A 695 20.62 14.24 27.40
CA HIS A 695 21.33 15.33 26.75
C HIS A 695 21.64 16.46 27.74
N PRO A 696 22.90 16.96 27.82
CA PRO A 696 23.28 17.97 28.80
C PRO A 696 22.48 19.27 28.71
N GLU A 697 22.11 19.71 27.51
CA GLU A 697 21.31 20.94 27.36
C GLU A 697 19.90 20.79 27.93
N PHE A 698 19.31 19.59 27.84
CA PHE A 698 18.01 19.32 28.44
C PHE A 698 18.09 19.38 29.97
N THR A 699 19.11 18.75 30.56
CA THR A 699 19.28 18.76 32.03
C THR A 699 19.60 20.17 32.55
N ILE A 700 20.44 20.93 31.85
CA ILE A 700 20.71 22.35 32.15
C ILE A 700 19.44 23.20 32.01
N GLY A 701 18.65 22.97 30.95
CA GLY A 701 17.38 23.66 30.73
C GLY A 701 16.39 23.42 31.87
N LEU A 702 16.23 22.15 32.27
CA LEU A 702 15.35 21.77 33.38
C LEU A 702 15.85 22.32 34.72
N GLN A 703 17.16 22.29 34.98
CA GLN A 703 17.79 22.89 36.16
C GLN A 703 17.49 24.40 36.26
N LYS A 704 17.65 25.14 35.15
CA LYS A 704 17.33 26.57 35.10
C LYS A 704 15.84 26.83 35.33
N SER A 705 14.99 26.01 34.71
CA SER A 705 13.53 26.16 34.77
C SER A 705 12.98 25.88 36.18
N LEU A 706 13.46 24.84 36.84
CA LEU A 706 12.99 24.42 38.17
C LEU A 706 13.70 25.13 39.32
N GLY A 707 14.88 25.73 39.09
CA GLY A 707 15.75 26.27 40.15
C GLY A 707 16.37 25.18 41.04
N LEU A 708 16.50 23.95 40.55
CA LEU A 708 17.07 22.80 41.26
C LEU A 708 18.41 22.38 40.63
N GLN A 709 19.30 21.75 41.39
CA GLN A 709 20.59 21.25 40.88
C GLN A 709 20.47 19.80 40.39
N PHE A 710 20.95 19.52 39.17
CA PHE A 710 21.03 18.15 38.68
C PHE A 710 22.17 17.38 39.38
N THR A 711 21.89 16.15 39.81
CA THR A 711 22.92 15.25 40.35
C THR A 711 22.79 13.84 39.77
N SER A 712 23.93 13.22 39.44
CA SER A 712 23.99 11.83 38.98
C SER A 712 24.11 10.82 40.13
N LYS A 713 24.09 11.28 41.40
CA LYS A 713 24.16 10.41 42.58
C LYS A 713 22.76 9.84 42.90
N GLN A 714 22.72 8.59 43.36
CA GLN A 714 21.49 7.87 43.69
C GLN A 714 20.67 8.46 44.85
N THR A 715 21.25 9.34 45.67
CA THR A 715 20.57 9.99 46.79
C THR A 715 20.35 11.47 46.50
N ASN A 716 19.09 11.90 46.58
CA ASN A 716 18.64 13.28 46.48
C ASN A 716 17.82 13.66 47.73
N ASP A 717 17.66 14.95 47.97
CA ASP A 717 16.69 15.45 48.96
C ASP A 717 15.36 15.88 48.31
N VAL A 718 15.30 15.86 46.95
CA VAL A 718 14.20 16.33 46.07
C VAL A 718 13.83 17.82 46.29
N GLN A 719 14.37 18.46 47.34
CA GLN A 719 14.13 19.83 47.74
C GLN A 719 15.10 20.80 47.06
N THR A 720 16.33 20.37 46.81
CA THR A 720 17.39 21.16 46.19
C THR A 720 17.99 20.48 44.96
N THR A 721 17.80 19.17 44.80
CA THR A 721 18.35 18.40 43.68
C THR A 721 17.34 17.50 42.97
N PHE A 722 17.64 17.09 41.74
CA PHE A 722 16.93 16.04 40.99
C PHE A 722 17.92 15.10 40.26
N THR A 723 17.49 13.86 40.01
CA THR A 723 18.32 12.79 39.43
C THR A 723 17.82 12.34 38.05
N PRO A 724 18.56 11.47 37.33
CA PRO A 724 18.06 10.83 36.12
C PRO A 724 16.74 10.08 36.33
N GLU A 725 16.56 9.40 37.46
CA GLU A 725 15.30 8.73 37.80
C GLU A 725 14.14 9.71 37.95
N ASP A 726 14.35 10.88 38.57
CA ASP A 726 13.30 11.89 38.69
C ASP A 726 12.85 12.41 37.32
N ILE A 727 13.81 12.63 36.41
CA ILE A 727 13.53 12.95 35.00
C ILE A 727 12.73 11.82 34.35
N PHE A 728 13.16 10.57 34.52
CA PHE A 728 12.46 9.42 33.96
C PHE A 728 11.01 9.38 34.46
N HIS A 729 10.79 9.49 35.77
CA HIS A 729 9.47 9.47 36.37
C HIS A 729 8.60 10.63 35.87
N TYR A 730 9.17 11.83 35.77
CA TYR A 730 8.46 12.99 35.23
C TYR A 730 8.02 12.77 33.79
N ILE A 731 8.93 12.35 32.91
CA ILE A 731 8.62 12.01 31.51
C ILE A 731 7.54 10.93 31.46
N TYR A 732 7.67 9.90 32.30
CA TYR A 732 6.73 8.79 32.36
C TYR A 732 5.34 9.23 32.78
N ALA A 733 5.22 10.12 33.76
CA ALA A 733 3.93 10.68 34.19
C ALA A 733 3.29 11.51 33.06
N ILE A 734 4.04 12.43 32.45
CA ILE A 734 3.52 13.26 31.33
C ILE A 734 3.04 12.39 30.17
N PHE A 735 3.81 11.40 29.76
CA PHE A 735 3.42 10.53 28.66
C PHE A 735 2.27 9.57 29.02
N HIS A 736 1.92 9.42 30.29
CA HIS A 736 0.73 8.70 30.75
C HIS A 736 -0.50 9.58 30.95
N SER A 737 -0.39 10.91 30.88
CA SER A 737 -1.54 11.83 30.92
C SER A 737 -2.49 11.59 29.72
N PRO A 738 -3.75 11.19 29.95
CA PRO A 738 -4.76 11.15 28.90
C PRO A 738 -4.92 12.49 28.19
N THR A 739 -4.90 13.59 28.95
CA THR A 739 -5.01 14.96 28.41
C THR A 739 -3.86 15.30 27.46
N TYR A 740 -2.61 14.96 27.80
CA TYR A 740 -1.46 15.12 26.88
C TYR A 740 -1.67 14.38 25.56
N ARG A 741 -2.06 13.11 25.64
CA ARG A 741 -2.22 12.23 24.47
C ARG A 741 -3.33 12.72 23.55
N ALA A 742 -4.46 13.14 24.12
CA ALA A 742 -5.59 13.67 23.37
C ALA A 742 -5.26 15.04 22.75
N ARG A 743 -4.65 15.94 23.52
CA ARG A 743 -4.33 17.30 23.08
C ARG A 743 -3.35 17.32 21.92
N TYR A 744 -2.31 16.48 21.96
CA TYR A 744 -1.26 16.47 20.94
C TYR A 744 -1.38 15.29 19.96
N ALA A 745 -2.57 14.70 19.83
CA ALA A 745 -2.79 13.51 19.01
C ALA A 745 -2.31 13.69 17.56
N GLU A 746 -2.61 14.84 16.94
CA GLU A 746 -2.16 15.13 15.56
C GLU A 746 -0.64 15.29 15.46
N CYS A 747 -0.02 16.00 16.40
CA CYS A 747 1.44 16.16 16.43
C CYS A 747 2.15 14.81 16.64
N LEU A 748 1.61 13.96 17.51
CA LEU A 748 2.12 12.62 17.83
C LEU A 748 2.02 11.63 16.67
N LYS A 749 1.12 11.86 15.69
CA LYS A 749 1.05 11.07 14.45
C LYS A 749 2.16 11.43 13.45
N ILE A 750 2.72 12.62 13.58
CA ILE A 750 3.69 13.16 12.61
C ILE A 750 5.12 12.99 13.14
N ASP A 751 5.36 13.28 14.41
CA ASP A 751 6.70 13.36 15.01
C ASP A 751 6.79 12.57 16.33
N PHE A 752 8.01 12.46 16.86
CA PHE A 752 8.27 11.85 18.17
C PHE A 752 7.65 12.67 19.31
N PRO A 753 7.27 12.03 20.43
CA PRO A 753 6.69 12.71 21.59
C PRO A 753 7.65 13.75 22.16
N ARG A 754 7.10 14.88 22.62
CA ARG A 754 7.87 15.99 23.19
C ARG A 754 7.55 16.19 24.67
N VAL A 755 8.59 16.36 25.48
CA VAL A 755 8.48 16.58 26.91
C VAL A 755 8.47 18.09 27.16
N PRO A 756 7.44 18.65 27.82
CA PRO A 756 7.43 20.06 28.19
C PRO A 756 8.52 20.36 29.23
N LEU A 757 9.21 21.48 29.05
CA LEU A 757 10.07 22.05 30.09
C LEU A 757 9.20 22.86 31.04
N ILE A 758 9.08 22.39 32.28
CA ILE A 758 8.21 23.01 33.28
C ILE A 758 9.00 23.88 34.24
N SER A 759 8.43 25.00 34.66
CA SER A 759 9.00 25.91 35.66
C SER A 759 8.39 25.72 37.04
N ASN A 760 7.20 25.11 37.11
CA ASN A 760 6.54 24.82 38.39
C ASN A 760 7.18 23.62 39.11
N VAL A 761 8.06 23.91 40.09
CA VAL A 761 8.73 22.90 40.92
C VAL A 761 7.78 22.02 41.73
N GLN A 762 6.65 22.55 42.18
CA GLN A 762 5.68 21.77 42.96
C GLN A 762 4.93 20.77 42.07
N LEU A 763 4.64 21.15 40.82
CA LEU A 763 4.09 20.22 39.85
C LEU A 763 5.09 19.10 39.53
N PHE A 764 6.36 19.44 39.25
CA PHE A 764 7.42 18.44 39.02
C PHE A 764 7.47 17.41 40.15
N ARG A 765 7.56 17.89 41.40
CA ARG A 765 7.60 17.06 42.60
C ARG A 765 6.33 16.24 42.82
N SER A 766 5.18 16.76 42.42
CA SER A 766 3.91 16.04 42.53
C SER A 766 3.83 14.91 41.49
N LEU A 767 4.39 15.10 40.29
CA LEU A 767 4.33 14.12 39.20
C LEU A 767 5.33 12.96 39.35
N CYS A 768 6.55 13.21 39.86
CA CYS A 768 7.57 12.17 40.00
C CYS A 768 7.09 10.94 40.81
N PRO A 769 6.39 11.06 41.96
CA PRO A 769 5.84 9.91 42.67
C PRO A 769 4.86 9.08 41.85
N PHE A 770 3.98 9.70 41.06
CA PHE A 770 3.04 8.98 40.20
C PHE A 770 3.76 8.28 39.03
N GLY A 771 4.76 8.94 38.43
CA GLY A 771 5.61 8.31 37.42
C GLY A 771 6.38 7.10 37.97
N LYS A 772 6.86 7.19 39.20
CA LYS A 772 7.51 6.07 39.92
C LYS A 772 6.53 4.93 40.20
N ALA A 773 5.31 5.23 40.67
CA ALA A 773 4.28 4.22 40.90
C ALA A 773 3.90 3.49 39.61
N LEU A 774 3.66 4.21 38.52
CA LEU A 774 3.40 3.63 37.19
C LEU A 774 4.56 2.74 36.73
N MET A 775 5.80 3.19 36.89
CA MET A 775 6.98 2.40 36.53
C MET A 775 7.02 1.09 37.31
N LYS A 776 6.83 1.13 38.63
CA LYS A 776 6.84 -0.07 39.48
C LYS A 776 5.76 -1.08 39.11
N LEU A 777 4.55 -0.62 38.80
CA LEU A 777 3.45 -1.46 38.32
C LEU A 777 3.81 -2.11 36.97
N HIS A 778 4.36 -1.35 36.02
CA HIS A 778 4.78 -1.89 34.72
C HIS A 778 5.97 -2.85 34.79
N LEU A 779 6.86 -2.65 35.76
CA LEU A 779 7.97 -3.56 36.07
C LEU A 779 7.54 -4.78 36.88
N MET A 780 6.28 -4.85 37.34
CA MET A 780 5.76 -5.87 38.24
C MET A 780 6.52 -5.96 39.57
N GLU A 781 7.05 -4.84 40.05
CA GLU A 781 7.66 -4.73 41.39
C GLU A 781 6.62 -4.52 42.49
N GLU A 782 5.50 -3.92 42.12
CA GLU A 782 4.32 -3.74 42.95
C GLU A 782 3.13 -4.39 42.24
N THR A 783 2.25 -5.00 43.02
CA THR A 783 0.96 -5.52 42.53
C THR A 783 -0.10 -4.45 42.76
N GLY A 784 -1.11 -4.42 41.89
CA GLY A 784 -2.27 -3.55 42.12
C GLY A 784 -3.04 -3.91 43.38
N VAL A 785 -3.97 -3.04 43.77
CA VAL A 785 -4.78 -3.21 44.98
C VAL A 785 -5.90 -4.24 44.78
N GLU A 786 -6.45 -4.33 43.56
CA GLU A 786 -7.56 -5.25 43.27
C GLU A 786 -7.13 -6.73 43.31
N ILE A 787 -7.90 -7.55 44.04
CA ILE A 787 -7.67 -8.99 44.10
C ILE A 787 -8.44 -9.68 42.98
N ILE A 788 -7.71 -10.30 42.06
CA ILE A 788 -8.29 -11.09 40.97
C ILE A 788 -8.35 -12.55 41.40
N TYR A 789 -9.53 -13.16 41.38
CA TYR A 789 -9.71 -14.55 41.83
C TYR A 789 -9.67 -15.52 40.66
N TYR A 790 -9.14 -16.72 40.90
CA TYR A 790 -9.19 -17.84 39.97
C TYR A 790 -9.75 -19.08 40.70
N PRO A 791 -11.08 -19.13 40.93
CA PRO A 791 -11.65 -19.94 42.01
C PRO A 791 -11.94 -21.40 41.63
N ILE A 792 -11.99 -21.73 40.34
CA ILE A 792 -12.43 -23.05 39.87
C ILE A 792 -11.21 -23.91 39.51
N PRO A 793 -10.95 -25.03 40.21
CA PRO A 793 -9.91 -25.99 39.81
C PRO A 793 -10.31 -26.71 38.52
N GLY A 794 -9.32 -27.14 37.74
CA GLY A 794 -9.56 -27.78 36.44
C GLY A 794 -8.29 -27.95 35.63
N THR A 795 -8.45 -28.06 34.30
CA THR A 795 -7.33 -28.36 33.39
C THR A 795 -6.35 -27.21 33.21
N ASN A 796 -6.73 -25.97 33.52
CA ASN A 796 -5.96 -24.74 33.26
C ASN A 796 -5.55 -24.58 31.79
N THR A 797 -6.17 -25.32 30.87
CA THR A 797 -5.93 -25.19 29.43
C THR A 797 -6.72 -24.01 28.90
N VAL A 798 -6.05 -23.11 28.19
CA VAL A 798 -6.71 -22.01 27.49
C VAL A 798 -7.30 -22.54 26.18
N GLU A 799 -8.62 -22.62 26.09
CA GLU A 799 -9.31 -23.13 24.89
C GLU A 799 -9.92 -21.98 24.09
N LYS A 800 -10.70 -21.13 24.77
CA LYS A 800 -11.41 -20.01 24.17
C LYS A 800 -11.58 -18.91 25.20
N VAL A 801 -10.99 -17.75 24.91
CA VAL A 801 -11.03 -16.60 25.81
C VAL A 801 -12.32 -15.80 25.59
N GLN A 802 -13.12 -15.61 26.64
CA GLN A 802 -14.36 -14.83 26.57
C GLN A 802 -14.55 -13.98 27.83
N PHE A 803 -15.02 -12.75 27.66
CA PHE A 803 -15.38 -11.87 28.77
C PHE A 803 -16.91 -11.79 28.88
N VAL A 804 -17.46 -12.23 30.01
CA VAL A 804 -18.91 -12.24 30.28
C VAL A 804 -19.14 -12.01 31.77
N ASN A 805 -19.99 -11.05 32.12
CA ASN A 805 -20.38 -10.74 33.50
C ASN A 805 -19.18 -10.58 34.45
N ASP A 806 -18.22 -9.72 34.10
CA ASP A 806 -16.99 -9.44 34.86
C ASP A 806 -16.09 -10.66 35.12
N ARG A 807 -16.23 -11.67 34.26
CA ARG A 807 -15.41 -12.89 34.26
C ARG A 807 -14.68 -13.06 32.94
N VAL A 808 -13.39 -13.37 33.04
CA VAL A 808 -12.57 -13.77 31.89
C VAL A 808 -12.46 -15.29 31.88
N TRP A 809 -13.28 -15.92 31.06
CA TRP A 809 -13.27 -17.36 30.82
C TRP A 809 -12.06 -17.74 29.97
N ILE A 810 -11.33 -18.79 30.37
CA ILE A 810 -10.25 -19.38 29.56
C ILE A 810 -10.70 -20.66 28.84
N ASN A 811 -11.73 -21.33 29.37
CA ASN A 811 -12.39 -22.51 28.84
C ASN A 811 -13.84 -22.56 29.35
N LYS A 812 -14.55 -23.68 29.16
CA LYS A 812 -15.97 -23.80 29.55
C LYS A 812 -16.24 -23.77 31.06
N THR A 813 -15.23 -24.02 31.90
CA THR A 813 -15.42 -24.23 33.35
C THR A 813 -14.63 -23.24 34.22
N GLN A 814 -13.49 -22.75 33.74
CA GLN A 814 -12.56 -21.93 34.52
C GLN A 814 -12.50 -20.50 34.00
N TYR A 815 -12.41 -19.55 34.95
CA TYR A 815 -12.40 -18.13 34.68
C TYR A 815 -11.64 -17.35 35.76
N PHE A 816 -11.14 -16.17 35.39
CA PHE A 816 -10.71 -15.13 36.32
C PHE A 816 -11.90 -14.24 36.67
N LEU A 817 -12.06 -13.93 37.95
CA LEU A 817 -13.14 -13.10 38.51
C LEU A 817 -12.58 -11.80 39.08
N GLY A 818 -13.35 -10.72 38.96
CA GLY A 818 -12.96 -9.39 39.43
C GLY A 818 -12.33 -8.54 38.34
N VAL A 819 -12.50 -8.90 37.07
CA VAL A 819 -11.97 -8.14 35.94
C VAL A 819 -13.04 -7.16 35.47
N SER A 820 -12.83 -5.87 35.67
CA SER A 820 -13.78 -4.85 35.19
C SER A 820 -13.75 -4.73 33.67
N PHE A 821 -14.86 -4.26 33.07
CA PHE A 821 -14.91 -3.98 31.63
C PHE A 821 -13.83 -2.99 31.17
N LYS A 822 -13.50 -1.99 32.00
CA LYS A 822 -12.44 -1.00 31.70
C LYS A 822 -11.07 -1.67 31.63
N VAL A 823 -10.72 -2.49 32.63
CA VAL A 823 -9.46 -3.24 32.67
C VAL A 823 -9.38 -4.23 31.50
N TRP A 824 -10.46 -4.97 31.24
CA TRP A 824 -10.50 -5.92 30.13
C TRP A 824 -10.20 -5.26 28.78
N ASN A 825 -10.77 -4.08 28.52
CA ASN A 825 -10.61 -3.37 27.25
C ASN A 825 -9.38 -2.45 27.20
N PHE A 826 -8.63 -2.32 28.30
CA PHE A 826 -7.46 -1.45 28.36
C PHE A 826 -6.38 -1.89 27.36
N GLN A 827 -5.80 -0.90 26.69
CA GLN A 827 -4.78 -1.12 25.67
C GLN A 827 -3.47 -0.47 26.07
N ILE A 828 -2.38 -1.20 25.87
CA ILE A 828 -1.03 -0.64 25.89
C ILE A 828 -0.45 -0.87 24.52
N GLY A 829 -0.20 0.23 23.81
CA GLY A 829 0.05 0.16 22.38
C GLY A 829 -1.15 -0.39 21.63
N GLY A 830 -0.91 -1.27 20.66
CA GLY A 830 -1.98 -1.82 19.81
C GLY A 830 -2.59 -3.11 20.33
N TYR A 831 -2.51 -3.36 21.63
CA TYR A 831 -2.84 -4.64 22.25
C TYR A 831 -3.78 -4.45 23.43
N GLN A 832 -4.95 -5.06 23.35
CA GLN A 832 -5.81 -5.32 24.51
C GLN A 832 -5.11 -6.36 25.39
N VAL A 833 -4.38 -5.89 26.41
CA VAL A 833 -3.33 -6.65 27.11
C VAL A 833 -3.87 -7.95 27.71
N CYS A 834 -4.94 -7.86 28.51
CA CYS A 834 -5.56 -9.00 29.17
C CYS A 834 -6.02 -10.09 28.19
N ARG A 835 -6.56 -9.69 27.04
CA ARG A 835 -7.04 -10.61 26.00
C ARG A 835 -5.89 -11.22 25.22
N LYS A 836 -4.93 -10.39 24.79
CA LYS A 836 -3.81 -10.80 23.94
C LYS A 836 -2.94 -11.84 24.65
N TRP A 837 -2.66 -11.62 25.94
CA TRP A 837 -1.80 -12.51 26.74
C TRP A 837 -2.35 -13.94 26.83
N LEU A 838 -3.68 -14.08 27.02
CA LEU A 838 -4.36 -15.37 27.06
C LEU A 838 -4.49 -16.00 25.66
N ASN A 839 -4.87 -15.21 24.65
CA ASN A 839 -5.00 -15.71 23.28
C ASN A 839 -3.70 -16.31 22.74
N ASP A 840 -2.55 -15.72 23.07
CA ASP A 840 -1.24 -16.26 22.67
C ASP A 840 -0.90 -17.59 23.34
N ARG A 841 -1.63 -17.96 24.40
CA ARG A 841 -1.51 -19.21 25.13
C ARG A 841 -2.64 -20.19 24.79
N GLN A 842 -3.44 -19.94 23.75
CA GLN A 842 -4.46 -20.87 23.31
C GLN A 842 -3.86 -22.25 23.00
N GLY A 843 -4.47 -23.30 23.53
CA GLY A 843 -4.01 -24.69 23.49
C GLY A 843 -2.97 -25.05 24.56
N ARG A 844 -2.49 -24.10 25.37
CA ARG A 844 -1.50 -24.37 26.44
C ARG A 844 -2.17 -24.50 27.81
N HIS A 845 -1.55 -25.32 28.66
CA HIS A 845 -1.83 -25.40 30.09
C HIS A 845 -1.10 -24.26 30.82
N LEU A 846 -1.84 -23.43 31.57
CA LEU A 846 -1.26 -22.37 32.40
C LEU A 846 -0.63 -22.95 33.67
N THR A 847 0.63 -22.61 33.91
CA THR A 847 1.29 -22.90 35.18
C THR A 847 0.75 -22.02 36.31
N LEU A 848 0.96 -22.41 37.57
CA LEU A 848 0.56 -21.57 38.72
C LEU A 848 1.21 -20.18 38.68
N ASN A 849 2.47 -20.10 38.26
CA ASN A 849 3.19 -18.84 38.08
C ASN A 849 2.54 -17.98 37.00
N GLU A 850 2.09 -18.59 35.89
CA GLU A 850 1.37 -17.89 34.81
C GLU A 850 -0.02 -17.40 35.24
N VAL A 851 -0.76 -18.19 36.03
CA VAL A 851 -2.03 -17.77 36.63
C VAL A 851 -1.81 -16.57 37.55
N THR A 852 -0.81 -16.65 38.43
CA THR A 852 -0.46 -15.56 39.36
C THR A 852 -0.01 -14.31 38.61
N HIS A 853 0.86 -14.46 37.62
CA HIS A 853 1.32 -13.37 36.77
C HIS A 853 0.16 -12.67 36.05
N TYR A 854 -0.81 -13.44 35.54
CA TYR A 854 -2.00 -12.87 34.91
C TYR A 854 -2.87 -12.09 35.91
N GLN A 855 -3.11 -12.64 37.10
CA GLN A 855 -3.85 -11.94 38.17
C GLN A 855 -3.18 -10.61 38.54
N GLN A 856 -1.86 -10.63 38.73
CA GLN A 856 -1.08 -9.44 39.04
C GLN A 856 -1.09 -8.42 37.88
N THR A 857 -1.03 -8.89 36.63
CA THR A 857 -1.09 -8.02 35.44
C THR A 857 -2.44 -7.29 35.38
N VAL A 858 -3.55 -8.03 35.57
CA VAL A 858 -4.90 -7.46 35.57
C VAL A 858 -5.05 -6.44 36.70
N SER A 859 -4.57 -6.79 37.90
CA SER A 859 -4.59 -5.91 39.07
C SER A 859 -3.78 -4.63 38.85
N ALA A 860 -2.55 -4.75 38.31
CA ALA A 860 -1.72 -3.59 37.99
C ALA A 860 -2.37 -2.66 36.96
N ILE A 861 -3.06 -3.21 35.95
CA ILE A 861 -3.78 -2.40 34.96
C ILE A 861 -4.89 -1.56 35.60
N ALA A 862 -5.60 -2.08 36.61
CA ALA A 862 -6.62 -1.33 37.33
C ALA A 862 -6.02 -0.05 37.95
N ASP A 863 -4.95 -0.21 38.74
CA ASP A 863 -4.25 0.90 39.39
C ASP A 863 -3.61 1.87 38.36
N ILE A 864 -3.07 1.36 37.25
CA ILE A 864 -2.54 2.20 36.16
C ILE A 864 -3.63 3.13 35.61
N ILE A 865 -4.84 2.63 35.38
CA ILE A 865 -5.97 3.45 34.88
C ILE A 865 -6.29 4.59 35.85
N GLU A 866 -6.29 4.31 37.16
CA GLU A 866 -6.57 5.32 38.19
C GLU A 866 -5.43 6.35 38.32
N LEU A 867 -4.18 5.90 38.26
CA LEU A 867 -3.01 6.79 38.29
C LEU A 867 -2.99 7.74 37.09
N MET A 868 -3.37 7.27 35.90
CA MET A 868 -3.48 8.13 34.71
C MET A 868 -4.48 9.27 34.92
N GLN A 869 -5.63 9.01 35.53
CA GLN A 869 -6.63 10.04 35.84
C GLN A 869 -6.16 11.00 36.94
N THR A 870 -5.44 10.46 37.93
CA THR A 870 -4.87 11.25 39.03
C THR A 870 -3.80 12.22 38.53
N ILE A 871 -2.96 11.78 37.59
CA ILE A 871 -1.95 12.64 36.93
C ILE A 871 -2.61 13.84 36.26
N ASP A 872 -3.69 13.63 35.50
CA ASP A 872 -4.43 14.74 34.87
C ASP A 872 -5.00 15.72 35.89
N SER A 873 -5.59 15.19 36.97
CA SER A 873 -6.12 16.02 38.07
C SER A 873 -5.04 16.86 38.74
N VAL A 874 -3.83 16.31 38.87
CA VAL A 874 -2.67 17.03 39.42
C VAL A 874 -2.20 18.11 38.45
N ILE A 875 -2.10 17.82 37.16
CA ILE A 875 -1.73 18.82 36.14
C ILE A 875 -2.74 19.98 36.12
N GLU A 876 -4.04 19.67 36.17
CA GLU A 876 -5.11 20.67 36.19
C GLU A 876 -5.03 21.58 37.42
N LYS A 877 -4.76 21.01 38.60
CA LYS A 877 -4.56 21.76 39.85
C LYS A 877 -3.47 22.84 39.75
N TYR A 878 -2.45 22.63 38.91
CA TYR A 878 -1.31 23.53 38.78
C TYR A 878 -1.32 24.37 37.49
N GLY A 879 -2.45 24.45 36.77
CA GLY A 879 -2.64 25.40 35.67
C GLY A 879 -2.98 24.81 34.30
N SER A 880 -3.14 23.49 34.19
CA SER A 880 -3.49 22.78 32.94
C SER A 880 -2.47 22.98 31.80
N TYR A 881 -2.79 22.47 30.60
CA TYR A 881 -1.98 22.68 29.40
C TYR A 881 -2.25 24.05 28.74
N PRO A 882 -1.22 24.73 28.19
CA PRO A 882 0.19 24.35 28.20
C PRO A 882 0.80 24.44 29.59
N ILE A 883 1.49 23.38 30.01
CA ILE A 883 2.18 23.37 31.30
C ILE A 883 3.36 24.35 31.20
N GLN A 884 3.38 25.34 32.10
CA GLN A 884 4.44 26.35 32.19
C GLN A 884 5.45 26.03 33.27
#